data_AF-A0A8H3H3J4-F1
#
_entry.id   AF-A0A8H3H3J4-F1
#
_cell.length_a   1.000
_cell.length_b   1.000
_cell.length_c   1.000
_cell.angle_alpha   90.00
_cell.angle_beta   90.00
_cell.angle_gamma   90.00
#
_symmetry.space_group_name_H-M   'P 1'
#
loop_
_entity.id
_entity.type
_entity.pdbx_description
1 polymer ?
#
loop_
_entity_poly.entity_id
_entity_poly.type
_entity_poly.pdbx_seq_one_letter_code
_entity_poly.pdbx_strand_id
1 'polypeptide(L)'
;MAAVKTLPTEVSKVGAEGAVKLFGRWETQEIECKDISLTDYIQTLHAVYLPHTAGRYAKKQFKKAHMPIVERLVDSLMMKGRNNGKKLMAVRIVAHAFEIIHLLSDQNPIQVLVDAVVNTGPREDSTRIGSQGTVRRQAVDVSPLRRVNQAIALLTIGTRESAFRNVKSVAECLADELINAAKGSSNSYAIKKKDELERVAKSNRSGLINQDKRQNGRCVTKDATDLERSLDHDDDNLKSYRVRSKQRKSQCCMSSQQTAKPSLQGVRIKARKGAVKAQAKHEPSVFRDQLYKQLEPVQSGDFEGYTKELVAAGGTLEYLKYADTLFELLIVGGLLQPGGSFLDEGAKSPFSIANVPEPVQVEEVRKYVEVFNKLIRRYKYLQRPLEESSLPTLMQYMHRWPPEQRDKVAIATGLMISQGLASASCLQALTKDNIVKDGNIVTSIFRVVLAEQSMEHLSSLLKKGGIKDLLLFFPTTKRTADGLLTHFKDAGLPQVAEWYTKKQSSALKTQLIAQLKERCENEESPEAIIAAIKEHQAALPETELVQVIWQGLMASVDWSARADQIEGLALREVTKYAPIIEPFCNTGKSQVALINVVQVYCYDDTRIIKAFPQILKVLYNKDCVSSQAIIYWFQKGAKPQGKQHFLKASEPLVKFLQAQEDEESEEEEE
;
A
#
# COMPACT_ATOMS: atom_id res chain seq x y z
N MET A 1 4.28 -40.72 30.93
CA MET A 1 3.40 -41.17 29.84
C MET A 1 2.51 -40.00 29.46
N ALA A 2 2.58 -39.58 28.18
CA ALA A 2 1.91 -38.38 27.68
C ALA A 2 0.39 -38.52 27.74
N ALA A 3 -0.29 -37.52 28.30
CA ALA A 3 -1.74 -37.41 28.26
C ALA A 3 -2.19 -37.30 26.80
N VAL A 4 -2.81 -38.36 26.29
CA VAL A 4 -3.51 -38.36 25.01
C VAL A 4 -4.66 -37.35 25.14
N LYS A 5 -4.50 -36.16 24.56
CA LYS A 5 -5.62 -35.23 24.36
C LYS A 5 -6.57 -35.88 23.35
N THR A 6 -7.59 -36.58 23.84
CA THR A 6 -8.71 -37.03 23.02
C THR A 6 -9.40 -35.80 22.44
N LEU A 7 -9.31 -35.62 21.13
CA LEU A 7 -10.02 -34.55 20.43
C LEU A 7 -11.53 -34.69 20.70
N PRO A 8 -12.28 -33.57 20.79
CA PRO A 8 -13.73 -33.61 20.91
C PRO A 8 -14.36 -34.55 19.86
N THR A 9 -15.41 -35.27 20.24
CA THR A 9 -16.08 -36.28 19.39
C THR A 9 -16.55 -35.71 18.05
N GLU A 10 -16.95 -34.44 18.01
CA GLU A 10 -17.34 -33.75 16.77
C GLU A 10 -16.15 -33.55 15.81
N VAL A 11 -14.98 -33.16 16.34
CA VAL A 11 -13.75 -32.98 15.55
C VAL A 11 -13.24 -34.33 15.06
N SER A 12 -13.35 -35.37 15.88
CA SER A 12 -12.99 -36.74 15.52
C SER A 12 -13.90 -37.34 14.45
N LYS A 13 -15.21 -37.02 14.48
CA LYS A 13 -16.18 -37.43 13.43
C LYS A 13 -15.87 -36.78 12.08
N VAL A 14 -15.61 -35.47 12.05
CA VAL A 14 -15.25 -34.75 10.81
C VAL A 14 -13.90 -35.24 10.25
N GLY A 15 -12.94 -35.57 11.12
CA GLY A 15 -11.67 -36.16 10.71
C GLY A 15 -11.77 -37.58 10.14
N ALA A 16 -12.79 -38.35 10.55
CA ALA A 16 -13.00 -39.73 10.10
C ALA A 16 -13.70 -39.83 8.72
N GLU A 17 -14.46 -38.80 8.31
CA GLU A 17 -15.19 -38.78 7.03
C GLU A 17 -14.28 -38.55 5.80
N GLY A 18 -13.01 -38.17 5.97
CA GLY A 18 -12.00 -38.08 4.90
C GLY A 18 -12.23 -37.00 3.83
N ALA A 19 -13.40 -36.35 3.80
CA ALA A 19 -13.76 -35.32 2.84
C ALA A 19 -13.75 -33.91 3.45
N VAL A 20 -13.14 -32.94 2.75
CA VAL A 20 -13.09 -31.54 3.19
C VAL A 20 -14.45 -30.88 2.92
N LYS A 21 -15.19 -30.55 3.99
CA LYS A 21 -16.48 -29.84 3.93
C LYS A 21 -16.32 -28.37 4.31
N LEU A 22 -16.96 -27.47 3.57
CA LEU A 22 -16.99 -26.04 3.90
C LEU A 22 -17.78 -25.83 5.19
N PHE A 23 -17.21 -25.08 6.13
CA PHE A 23 -17.72 -24.91 7.50
C PHE A 23 -17.94 -26.24 8.25
N GLY A 24 -17.31 -27.33 7.80
CA GLY A 24 -17.52 -28.68 8.34
C GLY A 24 -18.91 -29.27 8.06
N ARG A 25 -19.72 -28.62 7.21
CA ARG A 25 -21.13 -29.01 6.97
C ARG A 25 -21.47 -29.19 5.50
N TRP A 26 -20.97 -28.33 4.62
CA TRP A 26 -21.37 -28.30 3.21
C TRP A 26 -20.37 -29.00 2.31
N GLU A 27 -20.85 -29.95 1.51
CA GLU A 27 -20.04 -30.66 0.52
C GLU A 27 -19.90 -29.83 -0.77
N THR A 28 -18.72 -29.88 -1.38
CA THR A 28 -18.39 -29.11 -2.60
C THR A 28 -18.35 -29.96 -3.88
N GLN A 29 -18.48 -31.28 -3.76
CA GLN A 29 -18.26 -32.23 -4.86
C GLN A 29 -19.45 -32.30 -5.84
N GLU A 30 -20.67 -32.09 -5.37
CA GLU A 30 -21.90 -32.22 -6.16
C GLU A 30 -22.38 -30.89 -6.78
N ILE A 31 -21.53 -29.85 -6.78
CA ILE A 31 -21.90 -28.51 -7.23
C ILE A 31 -21.64 -28.35 -8.73
N GLU A 32 -22.69 -28.11 -9.50
CA GLU A 32 -22.61 -27.95 -10.95
C GLU A 32 -22.93 -26.51 -11.40
N CYS A 33 -22.15 -25.99 -12.34
CA CYS A 33 -22.42 -24.72 -13.01
C CYS A 33 -23.18 -24.97 -14.32
N LYS A 34 -24.46 -24.54 -14.37
CA LYS A 34 -25.32 -24.72 -15.56
C LYS A 34 -24.84 -23.95 -16.80
N ASP A 35 -24.12 -22.84 -16.62
CA ASP A 35 -23.58 -22.01 -17.72
C ASP A 35 -22.15 -22.45 -18.06
N ILE A 36 -21.99 -23.09 -19.23
CA ILE A 36 -20.72 -23.60 -19.77
C ILE A 36 -19.64 -22.50 -19.84
N SER A 37 -20.03 -21.25 -20.09
CA SER A 37 -19.08 -20.14 -20.24
C SER A 37 -18.45 -19.68 -18.92
N LEU A 38 -19.06 -20.05 -17.78
CA LEU A 38 -18.64 -19.63 -16.45
C LEU A 38 -17.88 -20.72 -15.67
N THR A 39 -17.92 -21.97 -16.13
CA THR A 39 -17.31 -23.13 -15.46
C THR A 39 -15.85 -22.90 -15.09
N ASP A 40 -15.02 -22.42 -16.02
CA ASP A 40 -13.59 -22.17 -15.78
C ASP A 40 -13.31 -20.97 -14.85
N TYR A 41 -14.33 -20.13 -14.60
CA TYR A 41 -14.22 -18.89 -13.84
C TYR A 41 -14.89 -18.94 -12.46
N ILE A 42 -15.57 -20.04 -12.15
CA ILE A 42 -16.21 -20.33 -10.86
C ILE A 42 -15.55 -21.59 -10.30
N GLN A 43 -14.62 -21.40 -9.35
CA GLN A 43 -13.94 -22.52 -8.73
C GLN A 43 -14.78 -23.13 -7.60
N THR A 44 -15.28 -24.34 -7.82
CA THR A 44 -16.02 -25.18 -6.84
C THR A 44 -15.22 -26.40 -6.39
N LEU A 45 -14.31 -26.92 -7.22
CA LEU A 45 -13.58 -28.17 -7.00
C LEU A 45 -12.52 -28.10 -5.87
N HIS A 46 -12.05 -26.90 -5.53
CA HIS A 46 -11.05 -26.73 -4.46
C HIS A 46 -11.75 -26.59 -3.11
N ALA A 47 -11.99 -27.72 -2.45
CA ALA A 47 -12.61 -27.79 -1.14
C ALA A 47 -11.73 -27.10 -0.07
N VAL A 48 -12.35 -26.25 0.75
CA VAL A 48 -11.71 -25.56 1.88
C VAL A 48 -12.61 -25.59 3.09
N TYR A 49 -12.06 -25.74 4.30
CA TYR A 49 -12.84 -25.70 5.54
C TYR A 49 -13.38 -24.30 5.83
N LEU A 50 -12.57 -23.27 5.59
CA LEU A 50 -12.92 -21.87 5.78
C LEU A 50 -12.52 -21.06 4.55
N PRO A 51 -13.36 -20.09 4.10
CA PRO A 51 -13.05 -19.22 2.98
C PRO A 51 -12.06 -18.09 3.37
N HIS A 52 -10.89 -18.50 3.90
CA HIS A 52 -9.81 -17.62 4.37
C HIS A 52 -8.44 -18.25 4.08
N THR A 53 -7.99 -18.20 2.82
CA THR A 53 -6.80 -18.93 2.37
C THR A 53 -5.54 -18.06 2.20
N ALA A 54 -5.67 -16.73 2.29
CA ALA A 54 -4.59 -15.76 2.07
C ALA A 54 -3.81 -15.97 0.74
N GLY A 55 -4.46 -16.56 -0.27
CA GLY A 55 -3.84 -16.86 -1.54
C GLY A 55 -3.44 -15.61 -2.34
N ARG A 56 -2.29 -15.68 -3.02
CA ARG A 56 -1.77 -14.58 -3.87
C ARG A 56 -2.43 -14.57 -5.25
N TYR A 57 -3.72 -14.26 -5.29
CA TYR A 57 -4.53 -14.30 -6.52
C TYR A 57 -4.41 -13.05 -7.41
N ALA A 58 -3.97 -11.91 -6.86
CA ALA A 58 -3.85 -10.65 -7.60
C ALA A 58 -2.54 -10.49 -8.40
N LYS A 59 -1.52 -11.31 -8.11
CA LYS A 59 -0.18 -11.16 -8.71
C LYS A 59 -0.10 -11.49 -10.20
N LYS A 60 -1.03 -12.29 -10.73
CA LYS A 60 -1.07 -12.70 -12.14
C LYS A 60 -2.48 -12.52 -12.69
N GLN A 61 -2.57 -12.13 -13.97
CA GLN A 61 -3.85 -12.03 -14.69
C GLN A 61 -4.55 -13.41 -14.69
N PHE A 62 -5.88 -13.43 -14.52
CA PHE A 62 -6.73 -14.63 -14.42
C PHE A 62 -6.53 -15.55 -13.22
N LYS A 63 -5.46 -15.41 -12.43
CA LYS A 63 -5.26 -16.25 -11.22
C LYS A 63 -6.39 -16.09 -10.19
N LYS A 64 -7.12 -14.97 -10.23
CA LYS A 64 -8.36 -14.73 -9.47
C LYS A 64 -9.49 -15.73 -9.79
N ALA A 65 -9.53 -16.32 -10.98
CA ALA A 65 -10.53 -17.33 -11.35
C ALA A 65 -10.43 -18.61 -10.50
N HIS A 66 -9.20 -19.00 -10.13
CA HIS A 66 -8.93 -20.16 -9.28
C HIS A 66 -9.25 -19.94 -7.79
N MET A 67 -9.63 -18.73 -7.39
CA MET A 67 -10.02 -18.47 -6.00
C MET A 67 -11.40 -19.08 -5.73
N PRO A 68 -11.59 -19.82 -4.61
CA PRO A 68 -12.89 -20.37 -4.26
C PRO A 68 -13.99 -19.30 -4.31
N ILE A 69 -15.13 -19.64 -4.92
CA ILE A 69 -16.20 -18.65 -5.18
C ILE A 69 -16.74 -18.03 -3.88
N VAL A 70 -16.81 -18.81 -2.80
CA VAL A 70 -17.23 -18.35 -1.47
C VAL A 70 -16.23 -17.33 -0.90
N GLU A 71 -14.92 -17.55 -1.09
CA GLU A 71 -13.89 -16.58 -0.66
C GLU A 71 -13.98 -15.28 -1.45
N ARG A 72 -14.32 -15.34 -2.75
CA ARG A 72 -14.59 -14.13 -3.56
C ARG A 72 -15.75 -13.31 -3.01
N LEU A 73 -16.82 -13.97 -2.56
CA LEU A 73 -17.97 -13.31 -1.94
C LEU A 73 -17.58 -12.64 -0.62
N VAL A 74 -16.88 -13.37 0.26
CA VAL A 74 -16.38 -12.87 1.55
C VAL A 74 -15.50 -11.62 1.35
N ASP A 75 -14.58 -11.67 0.39
CA ASP A 75 -13.67 -10.55 0.11
C ASP A 75 -14.42 -9.29 -0.37
N SER A 76 -15.51 -9.46 -1.11
CA SER A 76 -16.36 -8.34 -1.54
C SER A 76 -17.23 -7.76 -0.41
N LEU A 77 -17.62 -8.57 0.58
CA LEU A 77 -18.40 -8.11 1.74
C LEU A 77 -17.58 -7.20 2.69
N MET A 78 -16.30 -7.48 2.87
CA MET A 78 -15.40 -6.70 3.76
C MET A 78 -14.90 -5.37 3.15
N MET A 79 -15.47 -4.92 2.03
CA MET A 79 -15.12 -3.64 1.42
C MET A 79 -15.89 -2.46 2.07
N LYS A 80 -15.47 -1.24 1.72
CA LYS A 80 -16.06 0.08 2.10
C LYS A 80 -15.69 0.53 3.53
N GLY A 81 -14.66 1.36 3.62
CA GLY A 81 -14.32 2.18 4.80
C GLY A 81 -14.15 1.37 6.07
N ARG A 82 -15.09 1.53 7.01
CA ARG A 82 -15.09 0.91 8.35
C ARG A 82 -15.01 -0.61 8.40
N ASN A 83 -15.26 -1.30 7.27
CA ASN A 83 -15.24 -2.75 7.18
C ASN A 83 -13.97 -3.31 6.53
N ASN A 84 -13.08 -2.46 6.03
CA ASN A 84 -11.85 -2.87 5.35
C ASN A 84 -11.02 -3.80 6.25
N GLY A 85 -10.68 -4.99 5.72
CA GLY A 85 -9.83 -5.97 6.40
C GLY A 85 -10.53 -6.83 7.45
N LYS A 86 -11.82 -6.59 7.76
CA LYS A 86 -12.59 -7.37 8.74
C LYS A 86 -13.06 -8.72 8.18
N LYS A 87 -12.13 -9.52 7.65
CA LYS A 87 -12.44 -10.78 6.96
C LYS A 87 -13.10 -11.81 7.87
N LEU A 88 -12.66 -11.94 9.13
CA LEU A 88 -13.30 -12.84 10.11
C LEU A 88 -14.79 -12.54 10.32
N MET A 89 -15.14 -11.25 10.39
CA MET A 89 -16.54 -10.82 10.50
C MET A 89 -17.34 -11.18 9.25
N ALA A 90 -16.76 -10.98 8.06
CA ALA A 90 -17.39 -11.35 6.79
C ALA A 90 -17.58 -12.87 6.64
N VAL A 91 -16.62 -13.69 7.09
CA VAL A 91 -16.74 -15.16 7.11
C VAL A 91 -17.90 -15.60 8.00
N ARG A 92 -18.06 -14.98 9.19
CA ARG A 92 -19.19 -15.26 10.09
C ARG A 92 -20.55 -14.91 9.47
N ILE A 93 -20.64 -13.76 8.80
CA ILE A 93 -21.86 -13.34 8.09
C ILE A 93 -22.25 -14.37 7.01
N VAL A 94 -21.27 -14.83 6.23
CA VAL A 94 -21.53 -15.83 5.18
C VAL A 94 -21.92 -17.19 5.78
N ALA A 95 -21.29 -17.61 6.89
CA ALA A 95 -21.67 -18.84 7.58
C ALA A 95 -23.14 -18.82 8.02
N HIS A 96 -23.58 -17.75 8.69
CA HIS A 96 -24.98 -17.58 9.09
C HIS A 96 -25.93 -17.46 7.91
N ALA A 97 -25.56 -16.73 6.85
CA ALA A 97 -26.38 -16.64 5.65
C ALA A 97 -26.59 -18.01 4.99
N PHE A 98 -25.55 -18.86 4.96
CA PHE A 98 -25.65 -20.20 4.39
C PHE A 98 -26.53 -21.14 5.23
N GLU A 99 -26.52 -21.00 6.56
CA GLU A 99 -27.46 -21.70 7.44
C GLU A 99 -28.91 -21.29 7.14
N ILE A 100 -29.17 -19.98 7.03
CA ILE A 100 -30.50 -19.46 6.69
C ILE A 100 -30.96 -19.95 5.31
N ILE A 101 -30.09 -19.94 4.31
CA ILE A 101 -30.42 -20.43 2.96
C ILE A 101 -30.81 -21.89 3.00
N HIS A 102 -30.06 -22.73 3.72
CA HIS A 102 -30.39 -24.15 3.81
C HIS A 102 -31.73 -24.36 4.51
N LEU A 103 -31.98 -23.69 5.63
CA LEU A 103 -33.25 -23.81 6.37
C LEU A 103 -34.48 -23.35 5.55
N LEU A 104 -34.29 -22.43 4.60
CA LEU A 104 -35.40 -21.91 3.77
C LEU A 104 -35.58 -22.63 2.43
N SER A 105 -34.55 -23.31 1.93
CA SER A 105 -34.56 -23.89 0.57
C SER A 105 -34.29 -25.38 0.52
N ASP A 106 -33.84 -25.99 1.63
CA ASP A 106 -33.36 -27.37 1.75
C ASP A 106 -32.26 -27.76 0.74
N GLN A 107 -31.72 -26.80 0.01
CA GLN A 107 -30.66 -26.99 -0.99
C GLN A 107 -29.28 -26.71 -0.37
N ASN A 108 -28.24 -27.19 -1.05
CA ASN A 108 -26.87 -26.82 -0.71
C ASN A 108 -26.68 -25.30 -0.96
N PRO A 109 -26.35 -24.49 0.05
CA PRO A 109 -26.25 -23.04 -0.09
C PRO A 109 -25.15 -22.60 -1.06
N ILE A 110 -24.13 -23.44 -1.28
CA ILE A 110 -23.08 -23.16 -2.26
C ILE A 110 -23.64 -23.28 -3.69
N GLN A 111 -24.54 -24.22 -3.95
CA GLN A 111 -25.23 -24.31 -5.24
C GLN A 111 -26.12 -23.09 -5.48
N VAL A 112 -26.86 -22.65 -4.46
CA VAL A 112 -27.67 -21.43 -4.53
C VAL A 112 -26.81 -20.20 -4.84
N LEU A 113 -25.61 -20.10 -4.24
CA LEU A 113 -24.65 -19.04 -4.57
C LEU A 113 -24.18 -19.11 -6.03
N VAL A 114 -23.87 -20.30 -6.55
CA VAL A 114 -23.45 -20.47 -7.94
C VAL A 114 -24.58 -20.06 -8.89
N ASP A 115 -25.80 -20.53 -8.66
CA ASP A 115 -26.97 -20.20 -9.46
C ASP A 115 -27.26 -18.68 -9.42
N ALA A 116 -27.15 -18.05 -8.25
CA ALA A 116 -27.28 -16.60 -8.10
C ALA A 116 -26.24 -15.82 -8.91
N VAL A 117 -24.97 -16.25 -8.89
CA VAL A 117 -23.88 -15.61 -9.65
C VAL A 117 -24.09 -15.76 -11.16
N VAL A 118 -24.54 -16.94 -11.61
CA VAL A 118 -24.83 -17.21 -13.03
C VAL A 118 -25.96 -16.30 -13.54
N ASN A 119 -27.04 -16.17 -12.77
CA ASN A 119 -28.22 -15.40 -13.17
C ASN A 119 -27.99 -13.88 -13.18
N THR A 120 -27.16 -13.37 -12.28
CA THR A 120 -26.90 -11.93 -12.08
C THR A 120 -25.76 -11.37 -12.93
N GLY A 121 -24.98 -12.20 -13.62
CA GLY A 121 -23.88 -11.76 -14.46
C GLY A 121 -24.34 -11.19 -15.82
N PRO A 122 -24.15 -9.88 -16.11
CA PRO A 122 -24.63 -9.26 -17.34
C PRO A 122 -23.84 -9.75 -18.56
N ARG A 123 -24.54 -10.25 -19.59
CA ARG A 123 -23.95 -10.78 -20.82
C ARG A 123 -23.48 -9.66 -21.75
N GLU A 124 -24.22 -8.55 -21.76
CA GLU A 124 -23.93 -7.37 -22.59
C GLU A 124 -23.88 -6.11 -21.72
N ASP A 125 -23.01 -5.17 -22.06
CA ASP A 125 -22.86 -3.87 -21.40
C ASP A 125 -22.62 -2.78 -22.47
N SER A 126 -22.63 -1.51 -22.07
CA SER A 126 -22.40 -0.38 -22.98
C SER A 126 -21.13 0.39 -22.63
N THR A 127 -20.23 0.53 -23.61
CA THR A 127 -19.00 1.32 -23.48
C THR A 127 -19.16 2.71 -24.07
N ARG A 128 -18.38 3.64 -23.54
CA ARG A 128 -18.39 5.03 -23.99
C ARG A 128 -17.36 5.21 -25.11
N ILE A 129 -17.80 5.65 -26.29
CA ILE A 129 -16.93 5.97 -27.43
C ILE A 129 -17.15 7.45 -27.77
N GLY A 130 -16.08 8.24 -27.83
CA GLY A 130 -16.17 9.65 -28.19
C GLY A 130 -14.94 10.14 -28.94
N SER A 131 -15.16 11.08 -29.85
CA SER A 131 -14.13 11.86 -30.54
C SER A 131 -14.65 13.29 -30.67
N GLN A 132 -13.80 14.29 -30.48
CA GLN A 132 -14.13 15.71 -30.68
C GLN A 132 -15.35 16.21 -29.85
N GLY A 133 -15.41 15.86 -28.56
CA GLY A 133 -16.40 16.43 -27.64
C GLY A 133 -17.79 15.78 -27.65
N THR A 134 -18.13 14.97 -28.65
CA THR A 134 -19.36 14.16 -28.65
C THR A 134 -19.09 12.73 -28.19
N VAL A 135 -19.98 12.22 -27.34
CA VAL A 135 -19.85 10.91 -26.69
C VAL A 135 -21.09 10.06 -26.97
N ARG A 136 -20.89 8.87 -27.53
CA ARG A 136 -21.94 7.86 -27.75
C ARG A 136 -21.69 6.59 -26.93
N ARG A 137 -22.74 5.81 -26.72
CA ARG A 137 -22.68 4.49 -26.06
C ARG A 137 -22.72 3.39 -27.12
N GLN A 138 -21.80 2.44 -27.04
CA GLN A 138 -21.69 1.28 -27.92
C GLN A 138 -21.94 0.02 -27.09
N ALA A 139 -22.87 -0.82 -27.52
CA ALA A 139 -23.09 -2.14 -26.93
C ALA A 139 -21.88 -3.05 -27.21
N VAL A 140 -21.42 -3.76 -26.18
CA VAL A 140 -20.30 -4.72 -26.23
C VAL A 140 -20.61 -5.94 -25.36
N ASP A 141 -20.05 -7.09 -25.74
CA ASP A 141 -20.16 -8.32 -24.95
C ASP A 141 -19.23 -8.28 -23.73
N VAL A 142 -19.67 -8.90 -22.63
CA VAL A 142 -18.94 -8.92 -21.37
C VAL A 142 -18.20 -10.24 -21.20
N SER A 143 -16.92 -10.17 -20.82
CA SER A 143 -16.11 -11.37 -20.58
C SER A 143 -16.62 -12.20 -19.39
N PRO A 144 -16.48 -13.54 -19.40
CA PRO A 144 -16.91 -14.42 -18.29
C PRO A 144 -16.35 -14.01 -16.92
N LEU A 145 -15.05 -13.67 -16.85
CA LEU A 145 -14.44 -13.20 -15.60
C LEU A 145 -15.08 -11.89 -15.11
N ARG A 146 -15.45 -10.98 -16.03
CA ARG A 146 -16.14 -9.73 -15.68
C ARG A 146 -17.58 -10.00 -15.26
N ARG A 147 -18.29 -10.93 -15.91
CA ARG A 147 -19.63 -11.40 -15.49
C ARG A 147 -19.63 -11.83 -14.03
N VAL A 148 -18.72 -12.73 -13.64
CA VAL A 148 -18.62 -13.21 -12.25
C VAL A 148 -18.25 -12.08 -11.27
N ASN A 149 -17.29 -11.22 -11.64
CA ASN A 149 -16.89 -10.11 -10.77
C ASN A 149 -18.02 -9.08 -10.56
N GLN A 150 -18.80 -8.80 -11.61
CA GLN A 150 -19.90 -7.85 -11.57
C GLN A 150 -21.11 -8.43 -10.83
N ALA A 151 -21.42 -9.71 -11.03
CA ALA A 151 -22.43 -10.44 -10.27
C ALA A 151 -22.17 -10.35 -8.75
N ILE A 152 -20.97 -10.72 -8.30
CA ILE A 152 -20.59 -10.67 -6.88
C ILE A 152 -20.65 -9.23 -6.34
N ALA A 153 -20.21 -8.25 -7.13
CA ALA A 153 -20.27 -6.85 -6.75
C ALA A 153 -21.72 -6.36 -6.59
N LEU A 154 -22.62 -6.68 -7.53
CA LEU A 154 -24.02 -6.29 -7.47
C LEU A 154 -24.75 -6.94 -6.29
N LEU A 155 -24.53 -8.23 -6.05
CA LEU A 155 -25.08 -8.96 -4.90
C LEU A 155 -24.65 -8.30 -3.58
N THR A 156 -23.35 -8.05 -3.40
CA THR A 156 -22.83 -7.46 -2.16
C THR A 156 -23.19 -5.99 -1.97
N ILE A 157 -23.39 -5.23 -3.05
CA ILE A 157 -23.92 -3.86 -2.99
C ILE A 157 -25.38 -3.89 -2.55
N GLY A 158 -26.21 -4.71 -3.21
CA GLY A 158 -27.63 -4.87 -2.87
C GLY A 158 -27.83 -5.27 -1.41
N THR A 159 -27.11 -6.30 -0.94
CA THR A 159 -27.13 -6.73 0.47
C THR A 159 -26.75 -5.60 1.42
N ARG A 160 -25.71 -4.82 1.10
CA ARG A 160 -25.24 -3.72 1.97
C ARG A 160 -26.24 -2.57 2.02
N GLU A 161 -26.85 -2.23 0.90
CA GLU A 161 -27.88 -1.18 0.81
C GLU A 161 -29.15 -1.60 1.57
N SER A 162 -29.60 -2.84 1.42
CA SER A 162 -30.78 -3.38 2.13
C SER A 162 -30.59 -3.48 3.65
N ALA A 163 -29.36 -3.74 4.11
CA ALA A 163 -29.03 -3.82 5.53
C ALA A 163 -28.71 -2.45 6.16
N PHE A 164 -28.52 -1.39 5.36
CA PHE A 164 -28.15 -0.09 5.90
C PHE A 164 -29.36 0.59 6.57
N ARG A 165 -29.23 0.90 7.87
CA ARG A 165 -30.30 1.51 8.69
C ARG A 165 -31.59 0.66 8.70
N ASN A 166 -31.43 -0.66 8.67
CA ASN A 166 -32.53 -1.62 8.77
C ASN A 166 -32.34 -2.51 9.99
N VAL A 167 -33.44 -3.07 10.51
CA VAL A 167 -33.45 -4.01 11.65
C VAL A 167 -32.93 -5.38 11.23
N LYS A 168 -33.20 -5.79 9.98
CA LYS A 168 -32.69 -7.05 9.42
C LYS A 168 -31.18 -7.11 9.47
N SER A 169 -30.65 -8.26 9.88
CA SER A 169 -29.21 -8.47 9.92
C SER A 169 -28.61 -8.58 8.52
N VAL A 170 -27.32 -8.29 8.37
CA VAL A 170 -26.63 -8.41 7.06
C VAL A 170 -26.67 -9.86 6.55
N ALA A 171 -26.67 -10.85 7.44
CA ALA A 171 -26.75 -12.26 7.08
C ALA A 171 -28.12 -12.63 6.50
N GLU A 172 -29.21 -12.13 7.08
CA GLU A 172 -30.57 -12.29 6.56
C GLU A 172 -30.72 -11.59 5.21
N CYS A 173 -30.26 -10.34 5.08
CA CYS A 173 -30.31 -9.62 3.81
C CYS A 173 -29.47 -10.32 2.72
N LEU A 174 -28.36 -10.97 3.08
CA LEU A 174 -27.54 -11.74 2.14
C LEU A 174 -28.26 -13.01 1.70
N ALA A 175 -28.90 -13.73 2.62
CA ALA A 175 -29.68 -14.92 2.32
C ALA A 175 -30.87 -14.58 1.40
N ASP A 176 -31.65 -13.54 1.73
CA ASP A 176 -32.77 -13.06 0.92
C ASP A 176 -32.31 -12.70 -0.51
N GLU A 177 -31.20 -11.95 -0.64
CA GLU A 177 -30.68 -11.54 -1.95
C GLU A 177 -30.20 -12.73 -2.79
N LEU A 178 -29.51 -13.70 -2.18
CA LEU A 178 -29.02 -14.90 -2.87
C LEU A 178 -30.16 -15.82 -3.32
N ILE A 179 -31.17 -16.06 -2.48
CA ILE A 179 -32.32 -16.89 -2.84
C ILE A 179 -33.11 -16.25 -3.99
N ASN A 180 -33.36 -14.94 -3.91
CA ASN A 180 -34.08 -14.21 -4.96
C ASN A 180 -33.29 -14.19 -6.27
N ALA A 181 -31.98 -13.98 -6.22
CA ALA A 181 -31.11 -14.01 -7.39
C ALA A 181 -31.03 -15.41 -8.04
N ALA A 182 -30.96 -16.48 -7.23
CA ALA A 182 -30.94 -17.86 -7.72
C ALA A 182 -32.24 -18.23 -8.45
N LYS A 183 -33.39 -17.70 -8.00
CA LYS A 183 -34.69 -17.85 -8.68
C LYS A 183 -34.89 -16.91 -9.88
N GLY A 184 -33.95 -15.98 -10.14
CA GLY A 184 -34.10 -14.96 -11.17
C GLY A 184 -35.21 -13.95 -10.88
N SER A 185 -35.57 -13.76 -9.61
CA SER A 185 -36.64 -12.85 -9.22
C SER A 185 -36.24 -11.39 -9.40
N SER A 186 -37.15 -10.58 -9.95
CA SER A 186 -36.98 -9.13 -10.04
C SER A 186 -36.95 -8.44 -8.66
N ASN A 187 -37.24 -9.15 -7.57
CA ASN A 187 -37.08 -8.61 -6.22
C ASN A 187 -35.60 -8.39 -5.84
N SER A 188 -34.67 -9.16 -6.42
CA SER A 188 -33.22 -8.97 -6.23
C SER A 188 -32.73 -7.67 -6.86
N TYR A 189 -31.91 -6.94 -6.12
CA TYR A 189 -31.21 -5.76 -6.63
C TYR A 189 -30.28 -6.11 -7.79
N ALA A 190 -29.56 -7.22 -7.66
CA ALA A 190 -28.58 -7.65 -8.66
C ALA A 190 -29.23 -8.01 -10.01
N ILE A 191 -30.38 -8.71 -10.00
CA ILE A 191 -31.13 -9.02 -11.22
C ILE A 191 -31.65 -7.74 -11.89
N LYS A 192 -32.31 -6.86 -11.14
CA LYS A 192 -32.79 -5.56 -11.64
C LYS A 192 -31.69 -4.77 -12.34
N LYS A 193 -30.50 -4.69 -11.73
CA LYS A 193 -29.37 -3.94 -12.29
C LYS A 193 -28.77 -4.60 -13.52
N LYS A 194 -28.69 -5.94 -13.53
CA LYS A 194 -28.25 -6.69 -14.71
C LYS A 194 -29.20 -6.48 -15.89
N ASP A 195 -30.50 -6.61 -15.67
CA ASP A 195 -31.51 -6.40 -16.73
C ASP A 195 -31.53 -4.94 -17.22
N GLU A 196 -31.33 -3.98 -16.33
CA GLU A 196 -31.19 -2.55 -16.70
C GLU A 196 -29.99 -2.33 -17.64
N LEU A 197 -28.83 -2.90 -17.31
CA LEU A 197 -27.61 -2.80 -18.12
C LEU A 197 -27.78 -3.45 -19.50
N GLU A 198 -28.33 -4.66 -19.55
CA GLU A 198 -28.58 -5.39 -20.79
C GLU A 198 -29.64 -4.68 -21.66
N ARG A 199 -30.67 -4.10 -21.05
CA ARG A 199 -31.68 -3.30 -21.76
C ARG A 199 -31.07 -2.04 -22.38
N VAL A 200 -30.18 -1.35 -21.66
CA VAL A 200 -29.46 -0.18 -22.19
C VAL A 200 -28.51 -0.60 -23.33
N ALA A 201 -27.80 -1.72 -23.19
CA ALA A 201 -26.96 -2.27 -24.26
C ALA A 201 -27.80 -2.60 -25.51
N LYS A 202 -28.93 -3.30 -25.34
CA LYS A 202 -29.86 -3.64 -26.43
C LYS A 202 -30.40 -2.39 -27.15
N SER A 203 -30.78 -1.36 -26.40
CA SER A 203 -31.24 -0.08 -26.98
C SER A 203 -30.16 0.59 -27.85
N ASN A 204 -28.91 0.62 -27.37
CA ASN A 204 -27.80 1.21 -28.11
C ASN A 204 -27.41 0.40 -29.36
N ARG A 205 -27.67 -0.92 -29.37
CA ARG A 205 -27.52 -1.77 -30.57
C ARG A 205 -28.53 -1.39 -31.65
N SER A 206 -29.82 -1.30 -31.30
CA SER A 206 -30.88 -0.96 -32.26
C SER A 206 -30.79 0.47 -32.79
N GLY A 207 -30.30 1.41 -31.98
CA GLY A 207 -30.08 2.80 -32.38
C GLY A 207 -29.06 2.96 -33.52
N LEU A 208 -28.01 2.13 -33.55
CA LEU A 208 -26.99 2.14 -34.60
C LEU A 208 -27.54 1.59 -35.92
N ILE A 209 -28.33 0.52 -35.87
CA ILE A 209 -28.97 -0.08 -37.05
C ILE A 209 -29.91 0.92 -37.73
N ASN A 210 -30.66 1.72 -36.95
CA ASN A 210 -31.56 2.74 -37.47
C ASN A 210 -30.82 3.99 -38.02
N GLN A 211 -29.63 4.30 -37.51
CA GLN A 211 -28.78 5.37 -38.07
C GLN A 211 -28.13 4.93 -39.39
N ASP A 212 -27.66 3.70 -39.48
CA ASP A 212 -27.11 3.13 -40.72
C ASP A 212 -28.19 3.00 -41.81
N LYS A 213 -29.44 2.63 -41.44
CA LYS A 213 -30.58 2.61 -42.38
C LYS A 213 -30.98 4.02 -42.88
N ARG A 214 -30.83 5.08 -42.06
CA ARG A 214 -31.08 6.47 -42.48
C ARG A 214 -29.97 7.02 -43.37
N GLN A 215 -28.71 6.61 -43.16
CA GLN A 215 -27.58 7.02 -44.01
C GLN A 215 -27.54 6.22 -45.33
N ASN A 216 -27.94 4.95 -45.32
CA ASN A 216 -28.01 4.07 -46.50
C ASN A 216 -29.39 4.06 -47.20
N GLY A 217 -30.21 5.11 -47.02
CA GLY A 217 -31.47 5.30 -47.73
C GLY A 217 -31.34 5.52 -49.26
N ARG A 218 -30.15 5.34 -49.84
CA ARG A 218 -29.95 5.10 -51.28
C ARG A 218 -29.33 3.72 -51.43
N CYS A 219 -30.07 2.81 -52.04
CA CYS A 219 -29.70 1.43 -52.37
C CYS A 219 -29.91 0.40 -51.24
N VAL A 220 -31.14 -0.04 -51.07
CA VAL A 220 -31.40 -1.44 -50.72
C VAL A 220 -32.51 -1.94 -51.65
N THR A 221 -32.13 -2.78 -52.62
CA THR A 221 -33.07 -3.58 -53.40
C THR A 221 -33.80 -4.54 -52.46
N LYS A 222 -35.09 -4.74 -52.74
CA LYS A 222 -36.02 -5.62 -52.03
C LYS A 222 -35.55 -7.08 -52.07
N ASP A 223 -34.79 -7.56 -51.09
CA ASP A 223 -34.54 -9.02 -50.93
C ASP A 223 -34.32 -9.46 -49.47
N ALA A 224 -34.50 -8.58 -48.49
CA ALA A 224 -34.16 -8.88 -47.08
C ALA A 224 -35.37 -8.89 -46.12
N THR A 225 -36.59 -9.00 -46.63
CA THR A 225 -37.82 -9.04 -45.80
C THR A 225 -38.41 -10.42 -45.55
N ASP A 226 -37.86 -11.50 -46.14
CA ASP A 226 -38.54 -12.81 -46.16
C ASP A 226 -37.90 -13.91 -45.30
N LEU A 227 -36.99 -13.57 -44.37
CA LEU A 227 -36.30 -14.59 -43.53
C LEU A 227 -36.53 -14.50 -42.02
N GLU A 228 -37.37 -13.58 -41.53
CA GLU A 228 -37.69 -13.45 -40.09
C GLU A 228 -39.14 -13.87 -39.74
N ARG A 229 -39.84 -14.64 -40.59
CA ARG A 229 -41.26 -14.96 -40.37
C ARG A 229 -41.62 -16.45 -40.26
N SER A 230 -40.69 -17.32 -39.88
CA SER A 230 -40.98 -18.76 -39.84
C SER A 230 -40.38 -19.54 -38.67
N LEU A 231 -40.28 -18.98 -37.46
CA LEU A 231 -39.94 -19.76 -36.26
C LEU A 231 -40.63 -19.25 -34.99
N ASP A 232 -41.95 -19.05 -35.05
CA ASP A 232 -42.81 -19.08 -33.87
C ASP A 232 -43.99 -19.98 -34.24
N HIS A 233 -43.98 -21.24 -33.78
CA HIS A 233 -45.12 -22.12 -33.44
C HIS A 233 -44.56 -23.54 -33.22
N ASP A 234 -44.56 -23.99 -31.96
CA ASP A 234 -45.06 -25.30 -31.49
C ASP A 234 -44.29 -25.79 -30.25
N ASP A 235 -45.02 -25.81 -29.13
CA ASP A 235 -44.74 -26.55 -27.90
C ASP A 235 -45.09 -28.05 -28.08
N ASP A 236 -44.52 -28.88 -27.18
CA ASP A 236 -44.88 -30.27 -26.85
C ASP A 236 -44.46 -31.43 -27.78
N ASN A 237 -43.34 -32.12 -27.44
CA ASN A 237 -43.38 -33.51 -26.92
C ASN A 237 -42.00 -34.16 -26.68
N LEU A 238 -41.94 -34.97 -25.62
CA LEU A 238 -40.85 -35.88 -25.23
C LEU A 238 -40.42 -36.86 -26.36
N LYS A 239 -39.10 -37.07 -26.54
CA LYS A 239 -38.40 -38.38 -26.37
C LYS A 239 -36.99 -38.44 -27.00
N SER A 240 -36.10 -39.08 -26.23
CA SER A 240 -34.87 -39.79 -26.61
C SER A 240 -33.75 -39.04 -27.35
N TYR A 241 -32.79 -38.55 -26.57
CA TYR A 241 -31.39 -38.51 -27.02
C TYR A 241 -30.71 -39.83 -26.68
N ARG A 242 -30.44 -40.65 -27.70
CA ARG A 242 -29.40 -41.70 -27.62
C ARG A 242 -28.64 -41.80 -28.94
N VAL A 243 -27.38 -41.36 -28.87
CA VAL A 243 -26.17 -41.90 -29.51
C VAL A 243 -26.24 -42.17 -31.02
N ARG A 244 -25.44 -41.42 -31.79
CA ARG A 244 -24.50 -42.04 -32.75
C ARG A 244 -23.39 -41.09 -33.19
N SER A 245 -22.22 -41.34 -32.61
CA SER A 245 -20.92 -41.10 -33.20
C SER A 245 -20.79 -41.74 -34.58
N LYS A 246 -20.23 -41.01 -35.56
CA LYS A 246 -19.44 -41.51 -36.71
C LYS A 246 -18.70 -40.31 -37.31
N GLN A 247 -17.42 -40.12 -36.99
CA GLN A 247 -16.30 -40.53 -37.84
C GLN A 247 -16.60 -40.40 -39.34
N ARG A 248 -16.08 -39.35 -39.99
CA ARG A 248 -15.49 -39.47 -41.34
C ARG A 248 -14.22 -38.64 -41.44
N LYS A 249 -13.12 -39.39 -41.48
CA LYS A 249 -11.77 -39.00 -41.90
C LYS A 249 -11.76 -38.78 -43.42
N SER A 250 -11.02 -37.74 -43.83
CA SER A 250 -10.15 -37.63 -45.00
C SER A 250 -10.43 -38.47 -46.25
N GLN A 251 -10.59 -37.81 -47.40
CA GLN A 251 -9.96 -38.27 -48.63
C GLN A 251 -9.51 -37.08 -49.48
N CYS A 252 -8.21 -37.10 -49.79
CA CYS A 252 -7.47 -36.16 -50.59
C CYS A 252 -7.65 -36.48 -52.08
N CYS A 253 -7.81 -35.46 -52.92
CA CYS A 253 -7.42 -35.52 -54.33
C CYS A 253 -6.37 -34.43 -54.56
N MET A 254 -5.16 -34.86 -54.94
CA MET A 254 -4.09 -33.99 -55.40
C MET A 254 -4.28 -33.67 -56.89
N SER A 255 -4.11 -32.40 -57.26
CA SER A 255 -3.66 -32.01 -58.58
C SER A 255 -2.60 -30.92 -58.42
N SER A 256 -1.38 -31.25 -58.81
CA SER A 256 -0.19 -30.39 -58.79
C SER A 256 -0.18 -29.44 -59.98
N GLN A 257 -0.25 -28.14 -59.73
CA GLN A 257 0.30 -27.12 -60.64
C GLN A 257 0.68 -25.88 -59.82
N GLN A 258 1.98 -25.61 -59.76
CA GLN A 258 2.53 -24.39 -59.18
C GLN A 258 2.25 -23.21 -60.11
N THR A 259 1.36 -22.31 -59.72
CA THR A 259 1.23 -20.97 -60.30
C THR A 259 1.65 -19.94 -59.26
N ALA A 260 2.66 -19.14 -59.61
CA ALA A 260 3.12 -18.02 -58.80
C ALA A 260 1.99 -17.00 -58.64
N LYS A 261 1.67 -16.63 -57.39
CA LYS A 261 0.66 -15.61 -57.10
C LYS A 261 1.19 -14.22 -57.54
N PRO A 262 0.39 -13.42 -58.26
CA PRO A 262 0.78 -12.06 -58.62
C PRO A 262 0.86 -11.17 -57.37
N SER A 263 1.88 -10.32 -57.29
CA SER A 263 2.02 -9.32 -56.23
C SER A 263 1.05 -8.17 -56.47
N LEU A 264 0.08 -7.99 -55.56
CA LEU A 264 -0.76 -6.80 -55.54
C LEU A 264 0.05 -5.61 -54.98
N GLN A 265 0.74 -4.90 -55.86
CA GLN A 265 1.05 -3.50 -55.63
C GLN A 265 -0.27 -2.72 -55.73
N GLY A 266 -0.59 -1.92 -54.70
CA GLY A 266 -1.61 -0.87 -54.84
C GLY A 266 -2.69 -0.75 -53.77
N VAL A 267 -2.69 -1.53 -52.68
CA VAL A 267 -3.59 -1.27 -51.54
C VAL A 267 -2.78 -0.88 -50.32
N ARG A 268 -2.72 0.43 -50.02
CA ARG A 268 -2.25 0.95 -48.72
C ARG A 268 -3.25 0.51 -47.64
N ILE A 269 -3.03 -0.66 -47.07
CA ILE A 269 -3.71 -1.08 -45.84
C ILE A 269 -3.22 -0.14 -44.74
N LYS A 270 -4.06 0.80 -44.30
CA LYS A 270 -3.80 1.60 -43.09
C LYS A 270 -3.92 0.66 -41.88
N ALA A 271 -2.78 0.09 -41.48
CA ALA A 271 -2.67 -0.58 -40.19
C ALA A 271 -2.99 0.42 -39.07
N ARG A 272 -3.69 -0.03 -38.01
CA ARG A 272 -3.92 0.77 -36.80
C ARG A 272 -2.56 1.23 -36.26
N LYS A 273 -2.42 2.52 -35.91
CA LYS A 273 -1.18 3.14 -35.36
C LYS A 273 -0.52 2.31 -34.23
N GLY A 274 -1.30 1.53 -33.47
CA GLY A 274 -0.79 0.64 -32.41
C GLY A 274 -0.13 -0.65 -32.90
N ALA A 275 -0.53 -1.21 -34.04
CA ALA A 275 0.03 -2.46 -34.57
C ALA A 275 1.39 -2.22 -35.27
N VAL A 276 1.55 -1.06 -35.91
CA VAL A 276 2.85 -0.61 -36.45
C VAL A 276 3.85 -0.30 -35.33
N LYS A 277 3.38 0.20 -34.18
CA LYS A 277 4.21 0.51 -33.00
C LYS A 277 4.82 -0.71 -32.32
N ALA A 278 4.15 -1.86 -32.34
CA ALA A 278 4.64 -3.09 -31.72
C ALA A 278 5.75 -3.80 -32.54
N GLN A 279 5.89 -3.48 -33.83
CA GLN A 279 6.89 -4.06 -34.72
C GLN A 279 8.08 -3.15 -35.02
N ALA A 280 8.12 -1.90 -34.52
CA ALA A 280 9.30 -1.06 -34.66
C ALA A 280 10.40 -1.57 -33.73
N LYS A 281 11.40 -2.25 -34.32
CA LYS A 281 12.62 -2.75 -33.67
C LYS A 281 13.19 -1.69 -32.71
N HIS A 282 13.46 -2.06 -31.46
CA HIS A 282 14.05 -1.17 -30.46
C HIS A 282 15.54 -1.03 -30.78
N GLU A 283 15.95 0.14 -31.26
CA GLU A 283 17.32 0.40 -31.75
C GLU A 283 17.92 1.63 -31.02
N PRO A 284 18.54 1.43 -29.84
CA PRO A 284 19.10 2.52 -29.03
C PRO A 284 20.19 3.34 -29.73
N SER A 285 21.04 2.70 -30.54
CA SER A 285 22.11 3.39 -31.29
C SER A 285 21.55 4.38 -32.31
N VAL A 286 20.47 4.00 -33.01
CA VAL A 286 19.80 4.90 -33.98
C VAL A 286 19.18 6.09 -33.26
N PHE A 287 18.56 5.87 -32.09
CA PHE A 287 18.03 6.95 -31.27
C PHE A 287 19.14 7.91 -30.79
N ARG A 288 20.27 7.37 -30.33
CA ARG A 288 21.45 8.17 -29.94
C ARG A 288 21.92 9.06 -31.09
N ASP A 289 22.17 8.48 -32.25
CA ASP A 289 22.74 9.21 -33.39
C ASP A 289 21.79 10.31 -33.88
N GLN A 290 20.48 10.04 -33.86
CA GLN A 290 19.46 11.05 -34.16
C GLN A 290 19.43 12.17 -33.11
N LEU A 291 19.57 11.85 -31.82
CA LEU A 291 19.61 12.84 -30.76
C LEU A 291 20.87 13.71 -30.88
N TYR A 292 22.04 13.11 -31.09
CA TYR A 292 23.30 13.85 -31.24
C TYR A 292 23.25 14.83 -32.41
N LYS A 293 22.70 14.42 -33.55
CA LYS A 293 22.53 15.30 -34.71
C LYS A 293 21.70 16.56 -34.41
N GLN A 294 20.75 16.49 -33.47
CA GLN A 294 19.96 17.65 -33.05
C GLN A 294 20.73 18.56 -32.07
N LEU A 295 21.66 18.01 -31.30
CA LEU A 295 22.40 18.74 -30.26
C LEU A 295 23.74 19.29 -30.74
N GLU A 296 24.35 18.68 -31.76
CA GLU A 296 25.62 19.10 -32.38
C GLU A 296 25.69 20.58 -32.81
N PRO A 297 24.63 21.22 -33.36
CA PRO A 297 24.72 22.64 -33.73
C PRO A 297 24.74 23.61 -32.52
N VAL A 298 24.48 23.12 -31.30
CA VAL A 298 24.44 23.98 -30.10
C VAL A 298 25.86 24.17 -29.55
N GLN A 299 26.23 25.41 -29.25
CA GLN A 299 27.53 25.71 -28.68
C GLN A 299 27.67 25.12 -27.27
N SER A 300 28.86 24.58 -26.95
CA SER A 300 29.18 24.09 -25.61
C SER A 300 29.00 25.21 -24.57
N GLY A 301 28.18 24.97 -23.55
CA GLY A 301 27.83 25.96 -22.51
C GLY A 301 26.51 26.71 -22.74
N ASP A 302 25.87 26.59 -23.91
CA ASP A 302 24.55 27.19 -24.18
C ASP A 302 23.40 26.29 -23.65
N PHE A 303 23.13 26.37 -22.35
CA PHE A 303 22.08 25.58 -21.69
C PHE A 303 20.66 25.89 -22.19
N GLU A 304 20.41 27.11 -22.66
CA GLU A 304 19.10 27.49 -23.21
C GLU A 304 18.91 26.91 -24.61
N GLY A 305 19.94 26.98 -25.45
CA GLY A 305 19.99 26.29 -26.74
C GLY A 305 19.77 24.79 -26.59
N TYR A 306 20.48 24.13 -25.67
CA TYR A 306 20.28 22.71 -25.40
C TYR A 306 18.85 22.40 -24.93
N THR A 307 18.26 23.23 -24.07
CA THR A 307 16.86 23.06 -23.65
C THR A 307 15.92 23.14 -24.84
N LYS A 308 16.10 24.14 -25.71
CA LYS A 308 15.25 24.37 -26.88
C LYS A 308 15.31 23.20 -27.85
N GLU A 309 16.51 22.72 -28.18
CA GLU A 309 16.71 21.60 -29.11
C GLU A 309 16.24 20.27 -28.51
N LEU A 310 16.48 20.01 -27.22
CA LEU A 310 15.93 18.82 -26.54
C LEU A 310 14.40 18.83 -26.52
N VAL A 311 13.78 20.00 -26.34
CA VAL A 311 12.32 20.13 -26.41
C VAL A 311 11.82 19.92 -27.83
N ALA A 312 12.49 20.48 -28.83
CA ALA A 312 12.12 20.30 -30.24
C ALA A 312 12.24 18.83 -30.67
N ALA A 313 13.35 18.17 -30.31
CA ALA A 313 13.61 16.77 -30.61
C ALA A 313 12.59 15.82 -29.97
N GLY A 314 12.00 16.17 -28.82
CA GLY A 314 10.91 15.37 -28.22
C GLY A 314 9.61 15.35 -29.03
N GLY A 315 9.46 16.25 -30.03
CA GLY A 315 8.36 16.21 -30.99
C GLY A 315 8.55 15.19 -32.11
N THR A 316 9.80 14.82 -32.41
CA THR A 316 10.16 13.91 -33.51
C THR A 316 10.64 12.54 -33.00
N LEU A 317 11.38 12.51 -31.89
CA LEU A 317 11.94 11.32 -31.26
C LEU A 317 10.99 10.74 -30.21
N GLU A 318 10.93 9.41 -30.12
CA GLU A 318 10.05 8.72 -29.15
C GLU A 318 10.68 8.62 -27.75
N TYR A 319 10.77 9.75 -27.02
CA TYR A 319 11.40 9.79 -25.69
C TYR A 319 10.85 8.78 -24.68
N LEU A 320 9.54 8.52 -24.66
CA LEU A 320 8.97 7.56 -23.71
C LEU A 320 9.44 6.12 -23.99
N LYS A 321 9.66 5.75 -25.26
CA LYS A 321 10.14 4.41 -25.65
C LYS A 321 11.62 4.24 -25.32
N TYR A 322 12.39 5.31 -25.42
CA TYR A 322 13.84 5.34 -25.21
C TYR A 322 14.23 6.14 -23.96
N ALA A 323 13.39 6.14 -22.92
CA ALA A 323 13.59 7.02 -21.77
C ALA A 323 14.90 6.71 -21.03
N ASP A 324 15.20 5.43 -20.81
CA ASP A 324 16.45 5.01 -20.18
C ASP A 324 17.67 5.39 -21.04
N THR A 325 17.60 5.11 -22.35
CA THR A 325 18.62 5.53 -23.32
C THR A 325 18.83 7.04 -23.31
N LEU A 326 17.76 7.84 -23.30
CA LEU A 326 17.83 9.30 -23.24
C LEU A 326 18.58 9.75 -21.98
N PHE A 327 18.21 9.22 -20.81
CA PHE A 327 18.85 9.63 -19.56
C PHE A 327 20.30 9.11 -19.42
N GLU A 328 20.64 7.95 -19.95
CA GLU A 328 22.04 7.49 -20.07
C GLU A 328 22.89 8.48 -20.86
N LEU A 329 22.39 8.92 -22.02
CA LEU A 329 23.09 9.89 -22.87
C LEU A 329 23.26 11.25 -22.19
N LEU A 330 22.21 11.76 -21.53
CA LEU A 330 22.23 13.09 -20.91
C LEU A 330 22.95 13.12 -19.54
N ILE A 331 23.06 11.99 -18.82
CA ILE A 331 23.72 11.94 -17.50
C ILE A 331 25.16 11.44 -17.62
N VAL A 332 25.36 10.32 -18.31
CA VAL A 332 26.64 9.61 -18.39
C VAL A 332 27.40 9.94 -19.67
N GLY A 333 26.68 10.35 -20.73
CA GLY A 333 27.29 10.84 -21.96
C GLY A 333 27.40 9.80 -23.08
N GLY A 334 26.93 8.57 -22.86
CA GLY A 334 27.01 7.47 -23.81
C GLY A 334 26.08 6.30 -23.44
N LEU A 335 25.94 5.35 -24.36
CA LEU A 335 25.13 4.14 -24.15
C LEU A 335 25.87 3.15 -23.26
N LEU A 336 25.15 2.53 -22.32
CA LEU A 336 25.71 1.54 -21.42
C LEU A 336 25.31 0.12 -21.81
N GLN A 337 26.24 -0.82 -21.69
CA GLN A 337 25.95 -2.25 -21.71
C GLN A 337 25.50 -2.73 -20.32
N PRO A 338 24.79 -3.88 -20.23
CA PRO A 338 24.57 -4.56 -18.95
C PRO A 338 25.90 -4.75 -18.21
N GLY A 339 26.05 -4.11 -17.06
CA GLY A 339 27.32 -4.06 -16.32
C GLY A 339 28.03 -2.71 -16.32
N GLY A 340 27.49 -1.68 -16.96
CA GLY A 340 27.90 -0.29 -16.75
C GLY A 340 29.13 0.17 -17.53
N SER A 341 29.66 -0.67 -18.42
CA SER A 341 30.66 -0.29 -19.41
C SER A 341 30.00 0.38 -20.62
N PHE A 342 30.70 1.28 -21.29
CA PHE A 342 30.19 1.93 -22.50
C PHE A 342 30.08 0.93 -23.65
N LEU A 343 29.00 1.01 -24.42
CA LEU A 343 28.71 0.11 -25.54
C LEU A 343 29.66 0.31 -26.73
N ASP A 344 30.02 1.56 -27.02
CA ASP A 344 30.94 1.94 -28.10
C ASP A 344 31.93 3.00 -27.58
N GLU A 345 33.18 3.02 -28.06
CA GLU A 345 34.12 4.16 -27.94
C GLU A 345 33.76 5.31 -28.93
N GLY A 346 32.48 5.51 -29.20
CA GLY A 346 31.97 6.52 -30.13
C GLY A 346 31.97 7.94 -29.53
N ALA A 347 31.54 8.93 -30.32
CA ALA A 347 31.43 10.31 -29.90
C ALA A 347 30.55 10.45 -28.64
N LYS A 348 31.03 11.20 -27.64
CA LYS A 348 30.27 11.51 -26.43
C LYS A 348 29.14 12.50 -26.72
N SER A 349 28.09 12.45 -25.92
CA SER A 349 26.96 13.37 -26.05
C SER A 349 27.42 14.84 -25.97
N PRO A 350 27.00 15.71 -26.90
CA PRO A 350 27.30 17.16 -26.84
C PRO A 350 26.81 17.79 -25.53
N PHE A 351 25.67 17.31 -25.01
CA PHE A 351 25.15 17.68 -23.69
C PHE A 351 25.15 16.46 -22.77
N SER A 352 25.95 16.50 -21.71
CA SER A 352 25.93 15.51 -20.65
C SER A 352 26.43 16.09 -19.32
N ILE A 353 25.91 15.60 -18.19
CA ILE A 353 26.48 15.89 -16.86
C ILE A 353 27.94 15.43 -16.78
N ALA A 354 28.35 14.43 -17.55
CA ALA A 354 29.75 14.01 -17.64
C ALA A 354 30.68 15.10 -18.18
N ASN A 355 30.16 16.09 -18.93
CA ASN A 355 30.91 17.20 -19.53
C ASN A 355 31.16 18.37 -18.56
N VAL A 356 30.70 18.27 -17.30
CA VAL A 356 30.98 19.29 -16.27
C VAL A 356 32.51 19.42 -16.09
N PRO A 357 33.08 20.65 -16.13
CA PRO A 357 34.50 20.88 -15.91
C PRO A 357 34.98 20.40 -14.53
N GLU A 358 36.27 20.08 -14.44
CA GLU A 358 36.93 19.72 -13.19
C GLU A 358 37.75 20.90 -12.65
N PRO A 359 37.74 21.17 -11.33
CA PRO A 359 37.09 20.41 -10.25
C PRO A 359 35.56 20.54 -10.24
N VAL A 360 34.87 19.49 -9.79
CA VAL A 360 33.40 19.41 -9.83
C VAL A 360 32.77 20.39 -8.83
N GLN A 361 32.11 21.43 -9.33
CA GLN A 361 31.38 22.41 -8.52
C GLN A 361 29.87 22.18 -8.60
N VAL A 362 29.16 22.40 -7.49
CA VAL A 362 27.72 22.13 -7.39
C VAL A 362 26.92 23.07 -8.29
N GLU A 363 27.37 24.32 -8.41
CA GLU A 363 26.78 25.38 -9.23
C GLU A 363 26.84 25.04 -10.72
N GLU A 364 27.93 24.44 -11.18
CA GLU A 364 28.06 24.01 -12.58
C GLU A 364 27.15 22.83 -12.88
N VAL A 365 27.08 21.83 -11.99
CA VAL A 365 26.14 20.69 -12.15
C VAL A 365 24.68 21.17 -12.13
N ARG A 366 24.36 22.21 -11.34
CA ARG A 366 23.01 22.79 -11.27
C ARG A 366 22.51 23.26 -12.63
N LYS A 367 23.36 23.91 -13.42
CA LYS A 367 23.00 24.38 -14.78
C LYS A 367 22.52 23.23 -15.67
N TYR A 368 23.17 22.06 -15.57
CA TYR A 368 22.73 20.86 -16.28
C TYR A 368 21.38 20.35 -15.73
N VAL A 369 21.22 20.26 -14.41
CA VAL A 369 19.97 19.81 -13.76
C VAL A 369 18.78 20.73 -14.12
N GLU A 370 19.01 22.03 -14.30
CA GLU A 370 17.98 22.97 -14.75
C GLU A 370 17.46 22.65 -16.16
N VAL A 371 18.31 22.17 -17.07
CA VAL A 371 17.86 21.69 -18.40
C VAL A 371 16.92 20.49 -18.23
N PHE A 372 17.24 19.52 -17.36
CA PHE A 372 16.32 18.42 -17.04
C PHE A 372 15.00 18.92 -16.46
N ASN A 373 15.04 19.92 -15.58
CA ASN A 373 13.84 20.52 -14.99
C ASN A 373 12.95 21.13 -16.08
N LYS A 374 13.50 21.95 -16.97
CA LYS A 374 12.78 22.55 -18.10
C LYS A 374 12.23 21.48 -19.06
N LEU A 375 13.01 20.44 -19.36
CA LEU A 375 12.61 19.32 -20.22
C LEU A 375 11.44 18.52 -19.61
N ILE A 376 11.54 18.14 -18.33
CA ILE A 376 10.52 17.36 -17.61
C ILE A 376 9.25 18.19 -17.40
N ARG A 377 9.34 19.50 -17.19
CA ARG A 377 8.16 20.37 -17.16
C ARG A 377 7.37 20.30 -18.47
N ARG A 378 8.07 20.25 -19.62
CA ARG A 378 7.43 20.11 -20.93
C ARG A 378 6.93 18.68 -21.19
N TYR A 379 7.71 17.68 -20.83
CA TYR A 379 7.41 16.26 -21.01
C TYR A 379 7.29 15.54 -19.68
N LYS A 380 6.21 15.83 -18.94
CA LYS A 380 5.98 15.34 -17.57
C LYS A 380 6.04 13.82 -17.42
N TYR A 381 5.71 13.09 -18.48
CA TYR A 381 5.79 11.63 -18.51
C TYR A 381 7.21 11.07 -18.38
N LEU A 382 8.27 11.87 -18.56
CA LEU A 382 9.66 11.46 -18.39
C LEU A 382 10.12 11.38 -16.93
N GLN A 383 9.40 12.06 -16.02
CA GLN A 383 9.77 12.08 -14.61
C GLN A 383 9.77 10.68 -13.99
N ARG A 384 8.75 9.88 -14.32
CA ARG A 384 8.58 8.54 -13.75
C ARG A 384 9.68 7.56 -14.23
N PRO A 385 10.00 7.45 -15.53
CA PRO A 385 11.15 6.66 -15.98
C PRO A 385 12.48 7.10 -15.36
N LEU A 386 12.73 8.41 -15.21
CA LEU A 386 13.93 8.92 -14.55
C LEU A 386 14.07 8.36 -13.12
N GLU A 387 12.98 8.42 -12.33
CA GLU A 387 12.95 7.98 -10.94
C GLU A 387 12.97 6.45 -10.79
N GLU A 388 12.11 5.74 -11.52
CA GLU A 388 11.84 4.31 -11.29
C GLU A 388 12.79 3.38 -12.06
N SER A 389 13.43 3.85 -13.15
CA SER A 389 14.25 3.01 -14.03
C SER A 389 15.66 3.55 -14.22
N SER A 390 15.80 4.77 -14.75
CA SER A 390 17.10 5.27 -15.23
C SER A 390 18.06 5.56 -14.08
N LEU A 391 17.70 6.41 -13.11
CA LEU A 391 18.56 6.70 -11.96
C LEU A 391 18.91 5.43 -11.15
N PRO A 392 17.96 4.55 -10.77
CA PRO A 392 18.28 3.30 -10.08
C PRO A 392 19.25 2.40 -10.84
N THR A 393 19.18 2.39 -12.17
CA THR A 393 20.09 1.61 -13.02
C THR A 393 21.48 2.23 -13.04
N LEU A 394 21.59 3.55 -13.23
CA LEU A 394 22.87 4.26 -13.20
C LEU A 394 23.58 4.12 -11.85
N MET A 395 22.83 4.24 -10.73
CA MET A 395 23.36 4.08 -9.38
C MET A 395 24.02 2.71 -9.15
N GLN A 396 23.54 1.65 -9.82
CA GLN A 396 24.13 0.31 -9.70
C GLN A 396 25.53 0.21 -10.32
N TYR A 397 25.83 1.06 -11.30
CA TYR A 397 27.08 1.02 -12.05
C TYR A 397 28.13 2.01 -11.55
N MET A 398 27.76 2.94 -10.67
CA MET A 398 28.65 3.99 -10.22
C MET A 398 29.99 3.48 -9.68
N HIS A 399 30.01 2.35 -8.96
CA HIS A 399 31.24 1.75 -8.42
C HIS A 399 32.33 1.46 -9.48
N ARG A 400 31.94 1.31 -10.76
CA ARG A 400 32.85 1.03 -11.88
C ARG A 400 33.37 2.29 -12.58
N TRP A 401 32.81 3.46 -12.27
CA TRP A 401 33.20 4.70 -12.92
C TRP A 401 34.32 5.42 -12.15
N PRO A 402 35.13 6.25 -12.84
CA PRO A 402 36.13 7.09 -12.20
C PRO A 402 35.52 7.98 -11.09
N PRO A 403 36.29 8.34 -10.05
CA PRO A 403 35.79 9.17 -8.93
C PRO A 403 35.16 10.48 -9.39
N GLU A 404 35.77 11.17 -10.37
CA GLU A 404 35.25 12.42 -10.93
C GLU A 404 33.83 12.27 -11.50
N GLN A 405 33.60 11.19 -12.26
CA GLN A 405 32.30 10.90 -12.85
C GLN A 405 31.27 10.50 -11.78
N ARG A 406 31.70 9.74 -10.76
CA ARG A 406 30.84 9.39 -9.62
C ARG A 406 30.36 10.63 -8.88
N ASP A 407 31.25 11.59 -8.64
CA ASP A 407 30.93 12.82 -7.93
C ASP A 407 29.94 13.69 -8.72
N LYS A 408 30.15 13.85 -10.04
CA LYS A 408 29.21 14.57 -10.93
C LYS A 408 27.80 13.98 -10.85
N VAL A 409 27.67 12.65 -10.93
CA VAL A 409 26.37 11.95 -10.87
C VAL A 409 25.75 12.01 -9.47
N ALA A 410 26.56 11.90 -8.41
CA ALA A 410 26.09 12.03 -7.02
C ALA A 410 25.52 13.43 -6.76
N ILE A 411 26.23 14.48 -7.18
CA ILE A 411 25.79 15.87 -7.02
C ILE A 411 24.51 16.11 -7.82
N ALA A 412 24.47 15.69 -9.09
CA ALA A 412 23.28 15.81 -9.92
C ALA A 412 22.06 15.13 -9.29
N THR A 413 22.25 13.93 -8.74
CA THR A 413 21.18 13.18 -8.07
C THR A 413 20.70 13.88 -6.81
N GLY A 414 21.62 14.42 -6.00
CA GLY A 414 21.27 15.24 -4.83
C GLY A 414 20.43 16.45 -5.21
N LEU A 415 20.83 17.20 -6.24
CA LEU A 415 20.08 18.36 -6.75
C LEU A 415 18.71 17.97 -7.33
N MET A 416 18.64 16.87 -8.08
CA MET A 416 17.37 16.35 -8.62
C MET A 416 16.40 15.94 -7.51
N ILE A 417 16.89 15.34 -6.43
CA ILE A 417 16.08 15.00 -5.25
C ILE A 417 15.63 16.27 -4.52
N SER A 418 16.52 17.21 -4.26
CA SER A 418 16.21 18.49 -3.59
C SER A 418 15.16 19.33 -4.34
N GLN A 419 15.19 19.31 -5.68
CA GLN A 419 14.22 20.02 -6.52
C GLN A 419 12.92 19.25 -6.77
N GLY A 420 12.79 18.01 -6.26
CA GLY A 420 11.62 17.17 -6.48
C GLY A 420 11.48 16.64 -7.92
N LEU A 421 12.57 16.59 -8.68
CA LEU A 421 12.63 15.96 -10.00
C LEU A 421 12.67 14.43 -9.88
N ALA A 422 13.37 13.91 -8.87
CA ALA A 422 13.41 12.48 -8.53
C ALA A 422 13.08 12.28 -7.04
N SER A 423 12.53 11.11 -6.70
CA SER A 423 12.35 10.70 -5.31
C SER A 423 13.61 10.04 -4.76
N ALA A 424 13.77 10.04 -3.43
CA ALA A 424 14.83 9.30 -2.75
C ALA A 424 14.70 7.77 -2.92
N SER A 425 13.60 7.26 -3.50
CA SER A 425 13.42 5.84 -3.84
C SER A 425 14.55 5.30 -4.72
N CYS A 426 15.14 6.12 -5.59
CA CYS A 426 16.23 5.71 -6.46
C CYS A 426 17.50 5.31 -5.69
N LEU A 427 17.70 5.85 -4.48
CA LEU A 427 18.84 5.51 -3.63
C LEU A 427 18.76 4.07 -3.10
N GLN A 428 17.59 3.43 -3.10
CA GLN A 428 17.49 2.01 -2.71
C GLN A 428 18.36 1.10 -3.57
N ALA A 429 18.70 1.51 -4.80
CA ALA A 429 19.65 0.77 -5.62
C ALA A 429 21.03 0.63 -4.97
N LEU A 430 21.43 1.56 -4.10
CA LEU A 430 22.72 1.58 -3.41
C LEU A 430 22.77 0.68 -2.16
N THR A 431 21.65 0.07 -1.75
CA THR A 431 21.64 -0.83 -0.56
C THR A 431 22.00 -2.28 -0.90
N LYS A 432 22.25 -2.61 -2.17
CA LYS A 432 22.64 -3.96 -2.59
C LYS A 432 24.06 -4.27 -2.10
N ASP A 433 24.24 -5.46 -1.53
CA ASP A 433 25.49 -5.85 -0.85
C ASP A 433 26.75 -5.82 -1.74
N ASN A 434 26.60 -5.94 -3.06
CA ASN A 434 27.71 -5.85 -4.01
C ASN A 434 28.20 -4.41 -4.24
N ILE A 435 27.35 -3.41 -4.07
CA ILE A 435 27.68 -1.99 -4.29
C ILE A 435 28.26 -1.37 -3.03
N VAL A 436 27.67 -1.73 -1.89
CA VAL A 436 27.98 -1.17 -0.57
C VAL A 436 29.45 -1.36 -0.16
N LYS A 437 30.15 -2.37 -0.69
CA LYS A 437 31.57 -2.66 -0.40
C LYS A 437 32.53 -1.60 -0.94
N ASP A 438 32.16 -0.90 -2.02
CA ASP A 438 33.07 -0.07 -2.82
C ASP A 438 33.04 1.43 -2.44
N GLY A 439 32.38 1.77 -1.32
CA GLY A 439 32.32 3.13 -0.76
C GLY A 439 30.90 3.69 -0.69
N ASN A 440 30.72 4.74 0.13
CA ASN A 440 29.39 5.27 0.46
C ASN A 440 29.03 6.54 -0.33
N ILE A 441 28.55 6.35 -1.56
CA ILE A 441 28.09 7.42 -2.45
C ILE A 441 26.93 8.23 -1.82
N VAL A 442 26.14 7.61 -0.94
CA VAL A 442 25.00 8.26 -0.28
C VAL A 442 25.43 9.49 0.52
N THR A 443 26.66 9.50 1.04
CA THR A 443 27.20 10.60 1.83
C THR A 443 27.38 11.86 0.98
N SER A 444 27.89 11.73 -0.24
CA SER A 444 28.01 12.85 -1.19
C SER A 444 26.64 13.40 -1.59
N ILE A 445 25.65 12.51 -1.80
CA ILE A 445 24.28 12.90 -2.10
C ILE A 445 23.65 13.65 -0.93
N PHE A 446 23.79 13.14 0.30
CA PHE A 446 23.26 13.79 1.50
C PHE A 446 23.91 15.14 1.75
N ARG A 447 25.22 15.28 1.50
CA ARG A 447 25.90 16.58 1.58
C ARG A 447 25.25 17.63 0.68
N VAL A 448 24.93 17.27 -0.55
CA VAL A 448 24.28 18.17 -1.50
C VAL A 448 22.84 18.48 -1.11
N VAL A 449 22.08 17.48 -0.65
CA VAL A 449 20.71 17.71 -0.18
C VAL A 449 20.70 18.63 1.05
N LEU A 450 21.64 18.45 1.98
CA LEU A 450 21.74 19.24 3.21
C LEU A 450 22.32 20.64 3.00
N ALA A 451 23.03 20.86 1.91
CA ALA A 451 23.43 22.21 1.49
C ALA A 451 22.22 23.01 0.98
N GLU A 452 21.23 22.34 0.36
CA GLU A 452 20.05 22.98 -0.21
C GLU A 452 18.84 23.02 0.75
N GLN A 453 18.73 22.04 1.64
CA GLN A 453 17.53 21.76 2.43
C GLN A 453 17.88 21.35 3.86
N SER A 454 16.92 21.47 4.78
CA SER A 454 17.13 21.10 6.19
C SER A 454 17.15 19.58 6.42
N MET A 455 17.64 19.16 7.59
CA MET A 455 17.63 17.75 7.99
C MET A 455 16.21 17.17 8.10
N GLU A 456 15.22 17.97 8.50
CA GLU A 456 13.81 17.56 8.51
C GLU A 456 13.30 17.25 7.11
N HIS A 457 13.73 18.05 6.12
CA HIS A 457 13.38 17.82 4.72
C HIS A 457 14.02 16.53 4.21
N LEU A 458 15.33 16.31 4.46
CA LEU A 458 16.01 15.05 4.12
C LEU A 458 15.32 13.84 4.77
N SER A 459 14.98 13.92 6.07
CA SER A 459 14.23 12.89 6.79
C SER A 459 12.87 12.58 6.12
N SER A 460 12.14 13.61 5.68
CA SER A 460 10.88 13.47 4.95
C SER A 460 11.06 12.79 3.59
N LEU A 461 12.09 13.20 2.83
CA LEU A 461 12.44 12.60 1.54
C LEU A 461 12.79 11.11 1.68
N LEU A 462 13.63 10.76 2.66
CA LEU A 462 14.00 9.36 2.94
C LEU A 462 12.78 8.50 3.30
N LYS A 463 11.88 9.03 4.14
CA LYS A 463 10.62 8.35 4.49
C LYS A 463 9.74 8.12 3.25
N LYS A 464 9.55 9.14 2.40
CA LYS A 464 8.77 9.04 1.15
C LYS A 464 9.42 8.08 0.14
N GLY A 465 10.75 8.04 0.11
CA GLY A 465 11.54 7.11 -0.70
C GLY A 465 11.59 5.68 -0.16
N GLY A 466 10.90 5.37 0.95
CA GLY A 466 10.87 4.02 1.53
C GLY A 466 12.15 3.58 2.23
N ILE A 467 13.08 4.51 2.50
CA ILE A 467 14.34 4.24 3.18
C ILE A 467 14.13 4.32 4.68
N LYS A 468 13.99 3.15 5.32
CA LYS A 468 13.71 3.05 6.76
C LYS A 468 14.97 3.00 7.60
N ASP A 469 16.00 2.31 7.12
CA ASP A 469 17.26 2.08 7.81
C ASP A 469 18.43 2.58 6.98
N LEU A 470 19.27 3.44 7.59
CA LEU A 470 20.46 3.99 6.97
C LEU A 470 21.65 3.01 7.01
N LEU A 471 21.64 2.03 7.93
CA LEU A 471 22.72 1.04 8.03
C LEU A 471 22.83 0.19 6.76
N LEU A 472 21.75 0.07 5.99
CA LEU A 472 21.73 -0.68 4.73
C LEU A 472 22.66 -0.10 3.65
N PHE A 473 23.06 1.17 3.76
CA PHE A 473 24.05 1.78 2.87
C PHE A 473 25.50 1.45 3.24
N PHE A 474 25.72 0.75 4.36
CA PHE A 474 27.06 0.44 4.88
C PHE A 474 27.37 -1.06 4.79
N PRO A 475 28.65 -1.44 4.59
CA PRO A 475 29.07 -2.83 4.55
C PRO A 475 28.63 -3.56 5.81
N THR A 476 28.30 -4.85 5.69
CA THR A 476 27.85 -5.68 6.83
C THR A 476 28.74 -5.55 8.06
N THR A 477 30.07 -5.46 7.89
CA THR A 477 31.05 -5.24 8.96
C THR A 477 30.89 -3.91 9.70
N LYS A 478 30.35 -2.89 9.04
CA LYS A 478 30.19 -1.51 9.57
C LYS A 478 28.73 -1.15 9.85
N ARG A 479 27.78 -2.10 9.82
CA ARG A 479 26.36 -1.87 10.15
C ARG A 479 26.13 -1.78 11.66
N THR A 480 26.83 -0.87 12.33
CA THR A 480 26.67 -0.56 13.75
C THR A 480 26.25 0.90 13.92
N ALA A 481 25.53 1.20 15.00
CA ALA A 481 25.15 2.58 15.31
C ALA A 481 26.38 3.47 15.41
N ASP A 482 27.40 3.04 16.16
CA ASP A 482 28.66 3.77 16.33
C ASP A 482 29.40 3.96 14.99
N GLY A 483 29.41 2.94 14.14
CA GLY A 483 30.03 3.03 12.81
C GLY A 483 29.38 4.11 11.93
N LEU A 484 28.05 4.21 11.97
CA LEU A 484 27.31 5.24 11.25
C LEU A 484 27.57 6.64 11.84
N LEU A 485 27.56 6.77 13.16
CA LEU A 485 27.80 8.04 13.85
C LEU A 485 29.20 8.58 13.55
N THR A 486 30.22 7.75 13.67
CA THR A 486 31.61 8.11 13.35
C THR A 486 31.75 8.49 11.87
N HIS A 487 31.19 7.69 10.96
CA HIS A 487 31.25 7.98 9.53
C HIS A 487 30.68 9.36 9.16
N PHE A 488 29.48 9.69 9.64
CA PHE A 488 28.86 10.97 9.30
C PHE A 488 29.52 12.16 10.01
N LYS A 489 30.09 11.97 11.20
CA LYS A 489 30.91 13.00 11.86
C LYS A 489 32.18 13.28 11.05
N ASP A 490 32.92 12.24 10.68
CA ASP A 490 34.16 12.35 9.89
C ASP A 490 33.89 12.93 8.48
N ALA A 491 32.72 12.63 7.91
CA ALA A 491 32.28 13.16 6.62
C ALA A 491 31.80 14.62 6.66
N GLY A 492 31.81 15.27 7.84
CA GLY A 492 31.38 16.66 8.03
C GLY A 492 29.85 16.86 8.09
N LEU A 493 29.10 15.81 8.46
CA LEU A 493 27.63 15.81 8.55
C LEU A 493 27.13 15.39 9.95
N PRO A 494 27.53 16.06 11.05
CA PRO A 494 27.14 15.69 12.41
C PRO A 494 25.62 15.72 12.62
N GLN A 495 24.91 16.61 11.91
CA GLN A 495 23.45 16.69 11.94
C GLN A 495 22.73 15.39 11.55
N VAL A 496 23.32 14.58 10.65
CA VAL A 496 22.75 13.27 10.27
C VAL A 496 22.93 12.26 11.41
N ALA A 497 24.09 12.29 12.07
CA ALA A 497 24.40 11.44 13.20
C ALA A 497 23.48 11.75 14.40
N GLU A 498 23.33 13.02 14.76
CA GLU A 498 22.42 13.46 15.83
C GLU A 498 20.96 13.10 15.55
N TRP A 499 20.51 13.30 14.32
CA TRP A 499 19.18 12.89 13.89
C TRP A 499 18.98 11.38 14.01
N TYR A 500 19.98 10.58 13.63
CA TYR A 500 19.92 9.12 13.71
C TYR A 500 19.82 8.65 15.17
N THR A 501 20.63 9.21 16.08
CA THR A 501 20.53 8.94 17.52
C THR A 501 19.15 9.27 18.06
N LYS A 502 18.63 10.47 17.76
CA LYS A 502 17.29 10.89 18.20
C LYS A 502 16.19 9.96 17.66
N LYS A 503 16.32 9.50 16.41
CA LYS A 503 15.40 8.54 15.80
C LYS A 503 15.45 7.18 16.48
N GLN A 504 16.64 6.66 16.79
CA GLN A 504 16.80 5.41 17.53
C GLN A 504 16.22 5.49 18.93
N SER A 505 16.53 6.55 19.68
CA SER A 505 15.97 6.77 21.02
C SER A 505 14.44 6.85 20.95
N SER A 506 13.86 7.59 20.00
CA SER A 506 12.41 7.65 19.82
C SER A 506 11.78 6.28 19.51
N ALA A 507 12.42 5.48 18.67
CA ALA A 507 11.93 4.14 18.33
C ALA A 507 11.96 3.19 19.53
N LEU A 508 13.05 3.23 20.31
CA LEU A 508 13.20 2.47 21.54
C LEU A 508 12.13 2.85 22.57
N LYS A 509 11.87 4.16 22.76
CA LYS A 509 10.78 4.65 23.63
C LYS A 509 9.43 4.07 23.22
N THR A 510 9.08 4.16 21.94
CA THR A 510 7.80 3.62 21.44
C THR A 510 7.70 2.10 21.64
N GLN A 511 8.79 1.37 21.42
CA GLN A 511 8.83 -0.07 21.66
C GLN A 511 8.65 -0.42 23.14
N LEU A 512 9.35 0.28 24.03
CA LEU A 512 9.28 0.04 25.47
C LEU A 512 7.89 0.39 26.02
N ILE A 513 7.26 1.48 25.56
CA ILE A 513 5.86 1.82 25.90
C ILE A 513 4.91 0.67 25.52
N ALA A 514 5.05 0.14 24.30
CA ALA A 514 4.21 -0.95 23.82
C ALA A 514 4.42 -2.25 24.63
N GLN A 515 5.67 -2.58 24.94
CA GLN A 515 6.02 -3.72 25.78
C GLN A 515 5.46 -3.58 27.19
N LEU A 516 5.59 -2.41 27.83
CA LEU A 516 5.05 -2.17 29.17
C LEU A 516 3.53 -2.27 29.18
N LYS A 517 2.86 -1.71 28.17
CA LYS A 517 1.41 -1.83 28.02
C LYS A 517 0.98 -3.31 27.95
N GLU A 518 1.61 -4.11 27.09
CA GLU A 518 1.30 -5.53 26.92
C GLU A 518 1.52 -6.32 28.23
N ARG A 519 2.63 -6.07 28.92
CA ARG A 519 2.92 -6.71 30.22
C ARG A 519 1.90 -6.34 31.30
N CYS A 520 1.45 -5.09 31.32
CA CYS A 520 0.40 -4.66 32.25
C CYS A 520 -0.97 -5.26 31.91
N GLU A 521 -1.32 -5.40 30.62
CA GLU A 521 -2.55 -6.06 30.17
C GLU A 521 -2.55 -7.57 30.48
N ASN A 522 -1.37 -8.20 30.50
CA ASN A 522 -1.18 -9.60 30.90
C ASN A 522 -1.12 -9.82 32.42
N GLU A 523 -1.28 -8.77 33.23
CA GLU A 523 -1.22 -8.81 34.70
C GLU A 523 0.07 -9.45 35.25
N GLU A 524 1.21 -9.18 34.61
CA GLU A 524 2.52 -9.62 35.10
C GLU A 524 2.87 -9.01 36.47
N SER A 525 3.69 -9.71 37.26
CA SER A 525 4.08 -9.23 38.59
C SER A 525 4.95 -7.95 38.50
N PRO A 526 4.88 -7.04 39.50
CA PRO A 526 5.69 -5.84 39.52
C PRO A 526 7.19 -6.10 39.35
N GLU A 527 7.71 -7.18 39.93
CA GLU A 527 9.12 -7.58 39.85
C GLU A 527 9.54 -7.94 38.42
N ALA A 528 8.68 -8.64 37.68
CA ALA A 528 8.93 -8.99 36.29
C ALA A 528 8.95 -7.74 35.39
N ILE A 529 8.05 -6.80 35.63
CA ILE A 529 8.01 -5.52 34.90
C ILE A 529 9.27 -4.69 35.21
N ILE A 530 9.68 -4.60 36.48
CA ILE A 530 10.92 -3.91 36.89
C ILE A 530 12.15 -4.54 36.22
N ALA A 531 12.24 -5.87 36.19
CA ALA A 531 13.35 -6.57 35.53
C ALA A 531 13.43 -6.23 34.04
N ALA A 532 12.29 -6.21 33.33
CA ALA A 532 12.23 -5.86 31.91
C ALA A 532 12.64 -4.40 31.63
N ILE A 533 12.29 -3.46 32.52
CA ILE A 533 12.72 -2.06 32.41
C ILE A 533 14.24 -1.94 32.64
N LYS A 534 14.78 -2.66 33.62
CA LYS A 534 16.23 -2.64 33.94
C LYS A 534 17.10 -3.10 32.78
N GLU A 535 16.64 -4.02 31.94
CA GLU A 535 17.35 -4.44 30.71
C GLU A 535 17.63 -3.27 29.75
N HIS A 536 16.76 -2.26 29.74
CA HIS A 536 16.84 -1.11 28.83
C HIS A 536 17.32 0.17 29.52
N GLN A 537 17.65 0.11 30.82
CA GLN A 537 17.98 1.28 31.64
C GLN A 537 19.22 2.03 31.15
N ALA A 538 20.24 1.31 30.65
CA ALA A 538 21.47 1.94 30.14
C ALA A 538 21.29 2.63 28.78
N ALA A 539 20.21 2.35 28.05
CA ALA A 539 20.00 2.83 26.69
C ALA A 539 19.28 4.19 26.60
N LEU A 540 18.70 4.68 27.70
CA LEU A 540 17.97 5.94 27.77
C LEU A 540 18.46 6.79 28.94
N PRO A 541 18.47 8.13 28.80
CA PRO A 541 18.68 9.02 29.95
C PRO A 541 17.60 8.79 31.02
N GLU A 542 17.96 8.86 32.31
CA GLU A 542 17.05 8.60 33.44
C GLU A 542 15.73 9.38 33.34
N THR A 543 15.81 10.66 32.97
CA THR A 543 14.64 11.54 32.84
C THR A 543 13.68 11.10 31.72
N GLU A 544 14.22 10.51 30.64
CA GLU A 544 13.41 9.99 29.54
C GLU A 544 12.86 8.60 29.86
N LEU A 545 13.62 7.79 30.61
CA LEU A 545 13.19 6.47 31.06
C LEU A 545 11.95 6.57 31.95
N VAL A 546 11.96 7.46 32.95
CA VAL A 546 10.81 7.72 33.82
C VAL A 546 9.58 8.16 33.03
N GLN A 547 9.77 9.01 32.01
CA GLN A 547 8.69 9.41 31.11
C GLN A 547 8.08 8.21 30.36
N VAL A 548 8.92 7.31 29.84
CA VAL A 548 8.47 6.11 29.13
C VAL A 548 7.74 5.16 30.07
N ILE A 549 8.25 4.94 31.28
CA ILE A 549 7.62 4.09 32.29
C ILE A 549 6.20 4.60 32.56
N TRP A 550 6.05 5.88 32.91
CA TRP A 550 4.74 6.47 33.15
C TRP A 550 3.80 6.30 31.94
N GLN A 551 4.27 6.62 30.74
CA GLN A 551 3.45 6.50 29.52
C GLN A 551 3.03 5.05 29.24
N GLY A 552 3.92 4.07 29.44
CA GLY A 552 3.61 2.65 29.29
C GLY A 552 2.56 2.17 30.28
N LEU A 553 2.72 2.51 31.56
CA LEU A 553 1.81 2.12 32.63
C LEU A 553 0.43 2.78 32.49
N MET A 554 0.38 4.05 32.09
CA MET A 554 -0.89 4.75 31.88
C MET A 554 -1.59 4.34 30.58
N ALA A 555 -0.87 3.80 29.59
CA ALA A 555 -1.46 3.34 28.33
C ALA A 555 -2.25 2.02 28.44
N SER A 556 -2.10 1.27 29.54
CA SER A 556 -2.93 0.10 29.87
C SER A 556 -4.19 0.44 30.66
N VAL A 557 -4.33 1.68 31.15
CA VAL A 557 -5.47 2.09 31.96
C VAL A 557 -6.70 2.33 31.08
N ASP A 558 -7.81 1.67 31.42
CA ASP A 558 -9.11 1.93 30.79
C ASP A 558 -9.83 3.11 31.45
N TRP A 559 -9.98 4.20 30.70
CA TRP A 559 -10.65 5.42 31.15
C TRP A 559 -12.14 5.48 30.79
N SER A 560 -12.81 4.33 30.62
CA SER A 560 -14.25 4.26 30.33
C SER A 560 -15.16 4.49 31.55
N ALA A 561 -14.59 4.67 32.74
CA ALA A 561 -15.36 4.91 33.96
C ALA A 561 -16.19 6.20 33.89
N ARG A 562 -17.27 6.26 34.69
CA ARG A 562 -18.12 7.46 34.78
C ARG A 562 -17.33 8.64 35.33
N ALA A 563 -17.70 9.86 34.92
CA ALA A 563 -16.94 11.08 35.24
C ALA A 563 -16.73 11.32 36.75
N ASP A 564 -17.67 10.90 37.59
CA ASP A 564 -17.59 10.95 39.07
C ASP A 564 -16.59 9.95 39.67
N GLN A 565 -16.22 8.90 38.93
CA GLN A 565 -15.34 7.83 39.40
C GLN A 565 -13.91 7.92 38.84
N ILE A 566 -13.67 8.78 37.84
CA ILE A 566 -12.38 8.89 37.14
C ILE A 566 -11.24 9.29 38.09
N GLU A 567 -11.49 10.21 39.03
CA GLU A 567 -10.47 10.65 39.99
C GLU A 567 -10.05 9.50 40.93
N GLY A 568 -11.01 8.77 41.49
CA GLY A 568 -10.72 7.60 42.34
C GLY A 568 -10.03 6.47 41.57
N LEU A 569 -10.41 6.26 40.31
CA LEU A 569 -9.73 5.31 39.41
C LEU A 569 -8.27 5.71 39.20
N ALA A 570 -7.99 6.98 38.89
CA ALA A 570 -6.63 7.47 38.66
C ALA A 570 -5.74 7.23 39.89
N LEU A 571 -6.23 7.52 41.09
CA LEU A 571 -5.48 7.29 42.33
C LEU A 571 -5.21 5.80 42.58
N ARG A 572 -6.20 4.94 42.30
CA ARG A 572 -6.03 3.49 42.45
C ARG A 572 -4.97 2.93 41.51
N GLU A 573 -5.00 3.31 40.23
CA GLU A 573 -4.02 2.83 39.25
C GLU A 573 -2.62 3.39 39.53
N VAL A 574 -2.49 4.68 39.90
CA VAL A 574 -1.20 5.24 40.33
C VAL A 574 -0.67 4.51 41.57
N THR A 575 -1.52 4.22 42.56
CA THR A 575 -1.11 3.47 43.76
C THR A 575 -0.63 2.06 43.43
N LYS A 576 -1.29 1.39 42.48
CA LYS A 576 -0.89 0.07 41.96
C LYS A 576 0.47 0.12 41.27
N TYR A 577 0.74 1.17 40.51
CA TYR A 577 1.94 1.31 39.69
C TYR A 577 3.13 1.95 40.41
N ALA A 578 2.92 2.64 41.54
CA ALA A 578 3.99 3.30 42.30
C ALA A 578 5.17 2.36 42.64
N PRO A 579 4.98 1.11 43.09
CA PRO A 579 6.10 0.18 43.35
C PRO A 579 6.94 -0.16 42.11
N ILE A 580 6.40 -0.01 40.90
CA ILE A 580 7.13 -0.22 39.63
C ILE A 580 7.96 1.02 39.28
N ILE A 581 7.50 2.21 39.68
CA ILE A 581 8.11 3.51 39.35
C ILE A 581 9.24 3.87 40.33
N GLU A 582 9.04 3.58 41.61
CA GLU A 582 9.96 3.91 42.71
C GLU A 582 11.44 3.56 42.43
N PRO A 583 11.79 2.35 41.92
CA PRO A 583 13.19 1.97 41.71
C PRO A 583 13.94 2.81 40.66
N PHE A 584 13.21 3.59 39.86
CA PHE A 584 13.74 4.43 38.79
C PHE A 584 13.76 5.92 39.14
N CYS A 585 13.37 6.27 40.38
CA CYS A 585 13.24 7.64 40.87
C CYS A 585 14.30 7.99 41.94
N ASN A 586 15.54 7.51 41.75
CA ASN A 586 16.61 7.63 42.76
C ASN A 586 17.29 9.00 42.81
N THR A 587 17.11 9.84 41.77
CA THR A 587 17.76 11.16 41.68
C THR A 587 16.72 12.28 41.70
N GLY A 588 17.03 13.43 42.30
CA GLY A 588 16.12 14.59 42.29
C GLY A 588 15.70 15.02 40.86
N LYS A 589 16.57 14.82 39.86
CA LYS A 589 16.25 15.05 38.44
C LYS A 589 15.18 14.08 37.91
N SER A 590 15.30 12.79 38.23
CA SER A 590 14.32 11.76 37.84
C SER A 590 12.96 11.98 38.52
N GLN A 591 12.95 12.39 39.79
CA GLN A 591 11.75 12.71 40.55
C GLN A 591 11.01 13.94 39.98
N VAL A 592 11.74 15.03 39.70
CA VAL A 592 11.14 16.22 39.06
C VAL A 592 10.69 15.90 37.63
N ALA A 593 11.37 15.00 36.93
CA ALA A 593 10.91 14.52 35.62
C ALA A 593 9.59 13.74 35.73
N LEU A 594 9.44 12.86 36.73
CA LEU A 594 8.18 12.17 37.01
C LEU A 594 7.05 13.18 37.22
N ILE A 595 7.23 14.15 38.13
CA ILE A 595 6.23 15.18 38.42
C ILE A 595 5.82 15.92 37.14
N ASN A 596 6.79 16.32 36.32
CA ASN A 596 6.53 17.01 35.05
C ASN A 596 5.75 16.15 34.05
N VAL A 597 6.02 14.85 33.99
CA VAL A 597 5.29 13.91 33.12
C VAL A 597 3.86 13.75 33.59
N VAL A 598 3.62 13.62 34.91
CA VAL A 598 2.27 13.60 35.49
C VAL A 598 1.54 14.91 35.21
N GLN A 599 2.21 16.06 35.37
CA GLN A 599 1.62 17.38 35.12
C GLN A 599 1.12 17.51 33.67
N VAL A 600 1.96 17.13 32.70
CA VAL A 600 1.59 17.16 31.27
C VAL A 600 0.46 16.17 30.99
N TYR A 601 0.52 14.96 31.56
CA TYR A 601 -0.52 13.95 31.39
C TYR A 601 -1.90 14.43 31.92
N CYS A 602 -1.93 15.03 33.11
CA CYS A 602 -3.13 15.61 33.71
C CYS A 602 -3.63 16.87 32.99
N TYR A 603 -2.76 17.58 32.26
CA TYR A 603 -3.15 18.72 31.43
C TYR A 603 -3.79 18.26 30.12
N ASP A 604 -3.21 17.26 29.48
CA ASP A 604 -3.69 16.70 28.22
C ASP A 604 -5.04 15.97 28.41
N ASP A 605 -5.24 15.30 29.56
CA ASP A 605 -6.53 14.72 29.93
C ASP A 605 -7.24 15.54 31.03
N THR A 606 -8.16 16.40 30.58
CA THR A 606 -8.91 17.31 31.46
C THR A 606 -9.77 16.60 32.51
N ARG A 607 -10.05 15.30 32.36
CA ARG A 607 -10.88 14.52 33.30
C ARG A 607 -10.16 14.21 34.61
N ILE A 608 -8.83 14.15 34.58
CA ILE A 608 -7.97 13.84 35.74
C ILE A 608 -7.20 15.06 36.25
N ILE A 609 -7.46 16.26 35.71
CA ILE A 609 -6.74 17.48 36.08
C ILE A 609 -6.83 17.80 37.58
N LYS A 610 -7.98 17.47 38.21
CA LYS A 610 -8.24 17.68 39.64
C LYS A 610 -7.55 16.63 40.53
N ALA A 611 -7.24 15.46 39.97
CA ALA A 611 -6.59 14.38 40.70
C ALA A 611 -5.09 14.67 40.97
N PHE A 612 -4.49 15.62 40.26
CA PHE A 612 -3.05 15.89 40.29
C PHE A 612 -2.45 16.06 41.70
N PRO A 613 -3.00 16.90 42.61
CA PRO A 613 -2.43 17.04 43.95
C PRO A 613 -2.49 15.75 44.77
N GLN A 614 -3.56 14.97 44.61
CA GLN A 614 -3.71 13.67 45.28
C GLN A 614 -2.76 12.63 44.68
N ILE A 615 -2.53 12.65 43.37
CA ILE A 615 -1.51 11.83 42.70
C ILE A 615 -0.12 12.15 43.26
N LEU A 616 0.23 13.43 43.43
CA LEU A 616 1.50 13.82 44.06
C LEU A 616 1.62 13.29 45.48
N LYS A 617 0.54 13.38 46.28
CA LYS A 617 0.53 12.83 47.63
C LYS A 617 0.72 11.31 47.64
N VAL A 618 0.11 10.58 46.71
CA VAL A 618 0.30 9.13 46.57
C VAL A 618 1.75 8.80 46.21
N LEU A 619 2.35 9.53 45.26
CA LEU A 619 3.73 9.33 44.85
C LEU A 619 4.72 9.66 45.97
N TYR A 620 4.44 10.69 46.77
CA TYR A 620 5.21 11.03 47.97
C TYR A 620 5.13 9.90 49.02
N ASN A 621 3.91 9.46 49.36
CA ASN A 621 3.69 8.38 50.33
C ASN A 621 4.23 7.01 49.90
N LYS A 622 4.64 6.86 48.64
CA LYS A 622 5.19 5.63 48.06
C LYS A 622 6.66 5.81 47.67
N ASP A 623 7.33 6.82 48.21
CA ASP A 623 8.75 7.11 48.04
C ASP A 623 9.18 7.31 46.57
N CYS A 624 8.24 7.56 45.66
CA CYS A 624 8.54 7.84 44.26
C CYS A 624 9.08 9.27 44.06
N VAL A 625 8.73 10.21 44.95
CA VAL A 625 9.20 11.61 44.94
C VAL A 625 9.48 12.09 46.35
N SER A 626 10.55 12.85 46.54
CA SER A 626 10.91 13.48 47.83
C SER A 626 10.19 14.81 48.05
N SER A 627 10.15 15.28 49.31
CA SER A 627 9.71 16.63 49.69
C SER A 627 10.44 17.70 48.86
N GLN A 628 11.76 17.60 48.81
CA GLN A 628 12.63 18.53 48.11
C GLN A 628 12.37 18.57 46.60
N ALA A 629 12.05 17.43 45.97
CA ALA A 629 11.69 17.39 44.55
C ALA A 629 10.36 18.11 44.27
N ILE A 630 9.36 17.97 45.15
CA ILE A 630 8.07 18.64 45.04
C ILE A 630 8.23 20.15 45.23
N ILE A 631 8.99 20.58 46.23
CA ILE A 631 9.29 21.99 46.51
C ILE A 631 10.04 22.62 45.34
N TYR A 632 11.08 21.95 44.83
CA TYR A 632 11.81 22.41 43.65
C TYR A 632 10.92 22.54 42.42
N TRP A 633 10.06 21.54 42.16
CA TRP A 633 9.10 21.60 41.05
C TRP A 633 8.17 22.82 41.18
N PHE A 634 7.64 23.07 42.38
CA PHE A 634 6.73 24.18 42.65
C PHE A 634 7.39 25.54 42.40
N GLN A 635 8.63 25.72 42.86
CA GLN A 635 9.33 26.99 42.75
C GLN A 635 9.83 27.25 41.31
N LYS A 636 10.50 26.27 40.69
CA LYS A 636 11.26 26.47 39.44
C LYS A 636 11.09 25.36 38.40
N GLY A 637 10.74 24.14 38.81
CA GLY A 637 10.75 22.97 37.93
C GLY A 637 9.48 22.74 37.09
N ALA A 638 8.37 23.44 37.35
CA ALA A 638 7.09 23.20 36.68
C ALA A 638 7.06 23.60 35.20
N LYS A 639 6.49 22.71 34.37
CA LYS A 639 6.31 22.91 32.93
C LYS A 639 5.24 23.98 32.63
N PRO A 640 5.28 24.67 31.48
CA PRO A 640 4.28 25.69 31.11
C PRO A 640 2.83 25.18 31.04
N GLN A 641 2.64 23.90 30.71
CA GLN A 641 1.33 23.24 30.54
C GLN A 641 0.51 23.28 31.83
N GLY A 642 -0.49 24.17 31.89
CA GLY A 642 -1.35 24.31 33.08
C GLY A 642 -0.63 24.82 34.34
N LYS A 643 0.57 25.41 34.21
CA LYS A 643 1.45 25.78 35.34
C LYS A 643 0.72 26.47 36.48
N GLN A 644 0.04 27.58 36.20
CA GLN A 644 -0.65 28.38 37.22
C GLN A 644 -1.73 27.57 37.97
N HIS A 645 -2.47 26.72 37.26
CA HIS A 645 -3.51 25.89 37.85
C HIS A 645 -2.91 24.83 38.79
N PHE A 646 -1.90 24.09 38.34
CA PHE A 646 -1.29 23.03 39.15
C PHE A 646 -0.52 23.56 40.36
N LEU A 647 0.17 24.70 40.22
CA LEU A 647 0.81 25.36 41.35
C LEU A 647 -0.24 25.76 42.39
N LYS A 648 -1.30 26.47 41.98
CA LYS A 648 -2.37 26.86 42.92
C LYS A 648 -3.04 25.65 43.60
N ALA A 649 -3.28 24.58 42.86
CA ALA A 649 -3.90 23.37 43.39
C ALA A 649 -3.00 22.58 44.37
N SER A 650 -1.67 22.70 44.22
CA SER A 650 -0.69 21.98 45.03
C SER A 650 -0.12 22.81 46.19
N GLU A 651 -0.47 24.11 46.27
CA GLU A 651 -0.01 25.02 47.31
C GLU A 651 -0.24 24.50 48.76
N PRO A 652 -1.39 23.90 49.10
CA PRO A 652 -1.59 23.35 50.45
C PRO A 652 -0.64 22.20 50.78
N LEU A 653 -0.33 21.34 49.79
CA LEU A 653 0.59 20.23 49.96
C LEU A 653 2.03 20.73 50.16
N VAL A 654 2.44 21.74 49.38
CA VAL A 654 3.79 22.30 49.48
C VAL A 654 4.01 23.01 50.82
N LYS A 655 3.02 23.78 51.30
CA LYS A 655 3.09 24.42 52.62
C LYS A 655 3.23 23.40 53.76
N PHE A 656 2.51 22.29 53.65
CA PHE A 656 2.63 21.19 54.61
C PHE A 656 4.05 20.58 54.60
N LEU A 657 4.61 20.31 53.42
CA LEU A 657 5.96 19.74 53.30
C LEU A 657 7.06 20.70 53.78
N GLN A 658 6.92 22.01 53.52
CA GLN A 658 7.86 23.02 54.01
C GLN A 658 7.88 23.11 55.53
N ALA A 659 6.70 23.08 56.17
CA ALA A 659 6.62 23.09 57.63
C ALA A 659 7.24 21.84 58.27
N GLN A 660 7.12 20.67 57.63
CA GLN A 660 7.77 19.45 58.11
C GLN A 660 9.30 19.52 58.00
N GLU A 661 9.85 20.09 56.93
CA GLU A 661 11.31 20.26 56.79
C GLU A 661 11.86 21.27 57.82
N ASP A 662 11.11 22.34 58.10
CA ASP A 662 11.51 23.33 59.11
C ASP A 662 11.53 22.70 60.53
N GLU A 663 10.52 21.90 60.90
CA GLU A 663 10.46 21.19 62.19
C GLU A 663 11.59 20.13 62.33
N GLU A 664 11.85 19.33 61.31
CA GLU A 664 12.95 18.35 61.33
C GLU A 664 14.33 19.03 61.45
N SER A 665 14.50 20.23 60.88
CA SER A 665 15.75 20.99 61.01
C SER A 665 15.95 21.61 62.40
N GLU A 666 14.89 21.97 63.10
CA GLU A 666 14.96 22.46 64.48
C GLU A 666 15.28 21.31 65.46
N GLU A 667 14.80 20.08 65.20
CA GLU A 667 15.10 18.89 66.02
C GLU A 667 16.52 18.33 65.81
N GLU A 668 17.16 18.56 64.65
CA GLU A 668 18.56 18.16 64.40
C GLU A 668 19.60 19.16 64.96
N GLU A 669 19.19 20.38 65.29
CA GLU A 669 20.04 21.42 65.89
C GLU A 669 20.03 21.43 67.44
N GLU A 670 19.10 20.70 68.08
CA GLU A 670 19.09 20.40 69.53
C GLU A 670 19.85 19.11 69.89
#